data_AF-A0AAN4R6U6-F1
#
_entry.id   AF-A0AAN4R6U6-F1
#
_cell.length_a   1.000
_cell.length_b   1.000
_cell.length_c   1.000
_cell.angle_alpha   90.00
_cell.angle_beta   90.00
_cell.angle_gamma   90.00
#
_symmetry.space_group_name_H-M   'P 1'
#
loop_
_entity.id
_entity.type
_entity.pdbx_description
1 polymer ?
#
loop_
_entity_poly.entity_id
_entity_poly.type
_entity_poly.pdbx_seq_one_letter_code
_entity_poly.pdbx_strand_id
1 'polypeptide(L)'
;MNGISEIAAITASSQASHHGEGGFQSGRQWFPWYQIDLAKQMRIEGLALKGLQGDERQPPLFSVLVSDDGLRWLPLWTQALHEPDNARDFDIRFSRVFAAQHVRIRADAYGQLSFNSLNLMAASTTGDELSLGDTFSMIERQAADTRVVFSTLFNESDAFLGRYIDNFLAFTPENVCLALNFPTGREIPASLARISPRVHIFNGQTKREKWGHTLMIGHIEAYEEARSVFPDFRYFATMASNGLLVRHFDVAAAIMQLPLASPVPVACERAYELDQDVDPINPTYHGTWMWHHLRNSEGLGQYLKNQINLDRISVTQIEGLFARREDWELVQERRSLITELEKFSSFENFMALEELLPTSIFNQFGSGEYTHICRVLWSGTRETTVDDLIDVVPRLPAHIAAMKWFDRAPIAQSTMAVTTDWGRALLYRAHDEHPSLARFQETTLISTLLARVSQAERFGPLTDKWWNSEARGRRGFRWSMRDIRCERQQIFPEIPELCPSRVAPAILFMEATSQLVSISIAMHETGDGETTLRLSCSAVSQDGAPVSGIHLQGYLYLTGMQGSSVFRMTMRQDRCVPPDILSRTVFYDEFGYTVDYADRLERTHDTERHYFVREARGEGLQVWIGLPVFCNATAEVSLAVGPDFETGRQELS
;
A
#
# COMPACT_ATOMS: atom_id res chain seq x y z
N MET A 1 10.31 -19.23 35.27
CA MET A 1 11.63 -18.91 34.71
C MET A 1 12.67 -19.75 35.45
N ASN A 2 13.11 -20.89 34.89
CA ASN A 2 14.10 -21.75 35.54
C ASN A 2 15.22 -22.07 34.54
N GLY A 3 16.44 -21.59 34.80
CA GLY A 3 17.65 -22.10 34.15
C GLY A 3 18.77 -21.09 33.84
N ILE A 4 18.48 -19.80 33.70
CA ILE A 4 19.49 -18.77 33.40
C ILE A 4 19.62 -17.87 34.62
N SER A 5 20.67 -18.04 35.42
CA SER A 5 20.95 -17.21 36.61
C SER A 5 21.49 -15.81 36.28
N GLU A 6 21.52 -15.44 34.99
CA GLU A 6 22.30 -14.31 34.46
C GLU A 6 21.47 -13.40 33.51
N ILE A 7 20.18 -13.19 33.78
CA ILE A 7 19.38 -12.19 33.06
C ILE A 7 19.57 -10.83 33.75
N ALA A 8 20.16 -9.85 33.05
CA ALA A 8 20.33 -8.49 33.57
C ALA A 8 19.03 -7.69 33.48
N ALA A 9 18.37 -7.72 32.33
CA ALA A 9 17.18 -6.93 32.07
C ALA A 9 16.28 -7.59 31.03
N ILE A 10 14.99 -7.30 31.13
CA ILE A 10 13.98 -7.61 30.13
C ILE A 10 13.33 -6.30 29.73
N THR A 11 13.26 -6.03 28.43
CA THR A 11 12.61 -4.83 27.88
C THR A 11 11.60 -5.22 26.81
N ALA A 12 10.66 -4.32 26.52
CA ALA A 12 9.63 -4.53 25.51
C ALA A 12 9.26 -3.23 24.80
N SER A 13 8.74 -3.38 23.60
CA SER A 13 8.28 -2.32 22.71
C SER A 13 7.13 -1.44 23.24
N SER A 14 6.44 -1.86 24.30
CA SER A 14 5.34 -1.13 24.95
C SER A 14 5.35 -1.44 26.45
N GLN A 15 4.76 -0.57 27.29
CA GLN A 15 4.60 -0.85 28.72
C GLN A 15 3.92 -2.21 28.91
N ALA A 16 4.66 -3.18 29.46
CA ALA A 16 4.23 -4.56 29.60
C ALA A 16 3.21 -4.69 30.72
N SER A 17 2.12 -5.42 30.48
CA SER A 17 1.34 -6.00 31.57
C SER A 17 1.92 -7.38 31.86
N HIS A 18 2.73 -7.49 32.91
CA HIS A 18 3.15 -8.79 33.41
C HIS A 18 1.93 -9.51 33.99
N HIS A 19 1.51 -10.60 33.37
CA HIS A 19 0.61 -11.55 34.03
C HIS A 19 1.41 -12.30 35.10
N GLY A 20 0.80 -12.54 36.26
CA GLY A 20 1.41 -13.31 37.34
C GLY A 20 1.99 -14.64 36.85
N GLU A 21 3.10 -15.05 37.47
CA GLU A 21 3.86 -16.29 37.20
C GLU A 21 4.35 -16.51 35.75
N GLY A 22 4.86 -15.46 35.09
CA GLY A 22 5.88 -15.63 34.03
C GLY A 22 5.42 -15.45 32.57
N GLY A 23 4.21 -14.98 32.34
CA GLY A 23 3.73 -14.59 31.01
C GLY A 23 4.12 -13.16 30.59
N PHE A 24 4.09 -12.90 29.28
CA PHE A 24 4.30 -11.58 28.68
C PHE A 24 3.14 -11.22 27.77
N GLN A 25 2.76 -9.94 27.74
CA GLN A 25 1.82 -9.38 26.77
C GLN A 25 2.20 -7.94 26.44
N SER A 26 2.33 -7.63 25.15
CA SER A 26 2.51 -6.25 24.66
C SER A 26 1.18 -5.53 24.45
N GLY A 27 1.25 -4.20 24.34
CA GLY A 27 0.20 -3.40 23.71
C GLY A 27 0.02 -3.76 22.24
N ARG A 28 -1.11 -3.34 21.66
CA ARG A 28 -1.38 -3.49 20.23
C ARG A 28 -0.59 -2.45 19.45
N GLN A 29 0.31 -2.90 18.59
CA GLN A 29 1.09 -2.04 17.71
C GLN A 29 1.63 -2.83 16.53
N TRP A 30 2.27 -2.12 15.59
CA TRP A 30 3.03 -2.76 14.52
C TRP A 30 4.34 -3.32 15.07
N PHE A 31 4.64 -4.58 14.74
CA PHE A 31 5.91 -5.24 15.07
C PHE A 31 6.29 -5.26 16.57
N PRO A 32 5.38 -5.63 17.48
CA PRO A 32 5.70 -5.67 18.90
C PRO A 32 6.83 -6.66 19.17
N TRP A 33 7.74 -6.27 20.05
CA TRP A 33 8.89 -7.08 20.44
C TRP A 33 9.09 -7.20 21.95
N TYR A 34 9.75 -8.29 22.32
CA TYR A 34 10.23 -8.67 23.65
C TYR A 34 11.73 -8.96 23.58
N GLN A 35 12.52 -8.36 24.47
CA GLN A 35 14.00 -8.44 24.45
C GLN A 35 14.55 -8.87 25.81
N ILE A 36 15.54 -9.75 25.75
CA ILE A 36 16.31 -10.25 26.89
C ILE A 36 17.74 -9.74 26.78
N ASP A 37 18.26 -9.16 27.87
CA ASP A 37 19.67 -8.87 28.08
C ASP A 37 20.29 -9.93 29.00
N LEU A 38 21.26 -10.67 28.47
CA LEU A 38 21.95 -11.76 29.15
C LEU A 38 23.16 -11.28 29.99
N ALA A 39 23.32 -9.97 30.17
CA ALA A 39 24.40 -9.29 30.89
C ALA A 39 25.82 -9.44 30.30
N LYS A 40 26.06 -10.52 29.57
CA LYS A 40 27.31 -10.88 28.90
C LYS A 40 27.01 -11.68 27.64
N GLN A 41 28.01 -11.84 26.79
CA GLN A 41 27.90 -12.71 25.62
C GLN A 41 27.74 -14.17 26.02
N MET A 42 26.72 -14.80 25.43
CA MET A 42 26.37 -16.20 25.62
C MET A 42 26.23 -16.88 24.27
N ARG A 43 26.52 -18.17 24.22
CA ARG A 43 26.25 -19.03 23.05
C ARG A 43 24.75 -19.22 22.92
N ILE A 44 24.14 -18.76 21.83
CA ILE A 44 22.69 -18.85 21.60
C ILE A 44 22.37 -19.97 20.60
N GLU A 45 21.84 -21.10 21.08
CA GLU A 45 21.59 -22.28 20.25
C GLU A 45 20.14 -22.43 19.79
N GLY A 46 19.22 -21.73 20.45
CA GLY A 46 17.79 -21.91 20.22
C GLY A 46 16.92 -21.27 21.29
N LEU A 47 15.62 -21.50 21.18
CA LEU A 47 14.65 -21.13 22.21
C LEU A 47 13.44 -22.06 22.21
N ALA A 48 12.77 -22.12 23.36
CA ALA A 48 11.46 -22.71 23.49
C ALA A 48 10.45 -21.64 23.94
N LEU A 49 9.46 -21.37 23.11
CA LEU A 49 8.35 -20.43 23.36
C LEU A 49 7.08 -21.25 23.59
N LYS A 50 6.35 -21.00 24.69
CA LYS A 50 5.11 -21.73 24.98
C LYS A 50 3.94 -20.80 25.22
N GLY A 51 2.76 -21.26 24.80
CA GLY A 51 1.49 -20.57 24.95
C GLY A 51 1.47 -19.23 24.23
N LEU A 52 2.07 -19.14 23.04
CA LEU A 52 1.94 -17.97 22.17
C LEU A 52 0.45 -17.74 21.87
N GLN A 53 -0.01 -16.52 22.15
CA GLN A 53 -1.38 -16.08 21.91
C GLN A 53 -1.35 -15.09 20.74
N GLY A 54 -1.98 -15.47 19.64
CA GLY A 54 -2.29 -14.59 18.52
C GLY A 54 -3.76 -14.21 18.51
N ASP A 55 -4.13 -13.24 17.68
CA ASP A 55 -5.53 -13.12 17.25
C ASP A 55 -5.87 -14.42 16.50
N GLU A 56 -7.01 -15.05 16.77
CA GLU A 56 -7.43 -16.26 16.02
C GLU A 56 -7.52 -15.99 14.50
N ARG A 57 -7.60 -14.70 14.10
CA ARG A 57 -7.60 -14.25 12.71
C ARG A 57 -6.21 -13.87 12.18
N GLN A 58 -5.22 -13.71 13.04
CA GLN A 58 -3.84 -13.36 12.66
C GLN A 58 -2.86 -14.29 13.38
N PRO A 59 -2.35 -15.29 12.66
CA PRO A 59 -1.49 -16.32 13.23
C PRO A 59 -0.11 -15.79 13.65
N PRO A 60 0.66 -16.62 14.36
CA PRO A 60 1.91 -16.20 14.98
C PRO A 60 3.06 -16.08 13.97
N LEU A 61 3.07 -15.00 13.19
CA LEU A 61 4.25 -14.60 12.44
C LEU A 61 5.23 -13.92 13.39
N PHE A 62 6.46 -14.43 13.52
CA PHE A 62 7.48 -13.79 14.35
C PHE A 62 8.90 -14.14 13.94
N SER A 63 9.82 -13.25 14.26
CA SER A 63 11.26 -13.42 14.04
C SER A 63 12.02 -13.42 15.35
N VAL A 64 13.12 -14.19 15.37
CA VAL A 64 14.11 -14.18 16.44
C VAL A 64 15.38 -13.51 15.94
N LEU A 65 15.82 -12.51 16.69
CA LEU A 65 17.00 -11.71 16.37
C LEU A 65 17.98 -11.72 17.54
N VAL A 66 19.27 -11.56 17.22
CA VAL A 66 20.35 -11.44 18.21
C VAL A 66 21.17 -10.18 18.00
N SER A 67 21.80 -9.69 19.07
CA SER A 67 22.60 -8.47 19.06
C SER A 67 23.66 -8.50 20.16
N ASP A 68 24.77 -7.79 19.93
CA ASP A 68 25.79 -7.51 20.95
C ASP A 68 25.53 -6.21 21.72
N ASP A 69 24.85 -5.24 21.11
CA ASP A 69 24.69 -3.87 21.62
C ASP A 69 23.23 -3.47 21.91
N GLY A 70 22.27 -4.34 21.54
CA GLY A 70 20.84 -4.08 21.63
C GLY A 70 20.31 -3.11 20.56
N LEU A 71 21.17 -2.65 19.64
CA LEU A 71 20.87 -1.66 18.61
C LEU A 71 20.90 -2.27 17.21
N ARG A 72 21.95 -3.05 16.88
CA ARG A 72 22.12 -3.75 15.60
C ARG A 72 21.69 -5.19 15.73
N TRP A 73 20.79 -5.63 14.86
CA TRP A 73 20.11 -6.93 15.01
C TRP A 73 20.36 -7.83 13.81
N LEU A 74 20.84 -9.04 14.08
CA LEU A 74 20.95 -10.11 13.10
C LEU A 74 19.76 -11.07 13.25
N PRO A 75 18.96 -11.33 12.20
CA PRO A 75 17.92 -12.35 12.26
C PRO A 75 18.56 -13.75 12.26
N LEU A 76 18.10 -14.63 13.14
CA LEU A 76 18.52 -16.04 13.18
C LEU A 76 17.47 -16.99 12.64
N TRP A 77 16.19 -16.64 12.81
CA TRP A 77 15.07 -17.51 12.47
C TRP A 77 13.77 -16.72 12.35
N THR A 78 12.85 -17.19 11.50
CA THR A 78 11.52 -16.60 11.32
C THR A 78 10.46 -17.70 11.20
N GLN A 79 9.37 -17.59 11.98
CA GLN A 79 8.11 -18.29 11.74
C GLN A 79 7.33 -17.48 10.73
N ALA A 80 7.31 -17.96 9.50
CA ALA A 80 6.74 -17.24 8.40
C ALA A 80 5.39 -17.85 7.94
N LEU A 81 5.01 -19.00 8.51
CA LEU A 81 3.77 -19.71 8.16
C LEU A 81 2.62 -19.30 9.07
N HIS A 82 1.45 -19.08 8.48
CA HIS A 82 0.22 -18.77 9.22
C HIS A 82 -0.35 -20.01 9.95
N GLU A 83 -0.19 -21.21 9.41
CA GLU A 83 -0.74 -22.44 10.00
C GLU A 83 0.37 -23.46 10.31
N PRO A 84 1.24 -23.23 11.30
CA PRO A 84 2.24 -24.21 11.70
C PRO A 84 1.59 -25.36 12.52
N ASP A 85 2.20 -26.55 12.47
CA ASP A 85 1.72 -27.77 13.17
C ASP A 85 1.41 -27.55 14.66
N ASN A 86 2.18 -26.67 15.32
CA ASN A 86 1.90 -26.20 16.67
C ASN A 86 1.98 -24.67 16.73
N ALA A 87 0.84 -24.01 16.54
CA ALA A 87 0.76 -22.54 16.56
C ALA A 87 0.94 -21.89 17.95
N ARG A 88 1.07 -22.67 19.03
CA ARG A 88 1.19 -22.12 20.39
C ARG A 88 2.54 -22.39 21.05
N ASP A 89 3.15 -23.53 20.75
CA ASP A 89 4.44 -23.90 21.33
C ASP A 89 5.48 -24.17 20.24
N PHE A 90 6.60 -23.46 20.33
CA PHE A 90 7.72 -23.56 19.41
C PHE A 90 8.96 -24.01 20.16
N ASP A 91 9.63 -25.06 19.67
CA ASP A 91 10.96 -25.49 20.10
C ASP A 91 11.91 -25.34 18.91
N ILE A 92 12.72 -24.29 18.94
CA ILE A 92 13.49 -23.81 17.80
C ILE A 92 14.97 -24.01 18.09
N ARG A 93 15.66 -24.70 17.17
CA ARG A 93 17.12 -24.80 17.13
C ARG A 93 17.65 -23.99 15.96
N PHE A 94 18.63 -23.13 16.21
CA PHE A 94 19.22 -22.31 15.16
C PHE A 94 20.25 -23.12 14.37
N SER A 95 20.21 -23.01 13.04
CA SER A 95 21.20 -23.62 12.14
C SER A 95 22.59 -22.99 12.29
N ARG A 96 22.64 -21.75 12.76
CA ARG A 96 23.86 -20.99 13.04
C ARG A 96 23.85 -20.54 14.50
N VAL A 97 24.95 -20.78 15.19
CA VAL A 97 25.11 -20.43 16.61
C VAL A 97 26.05 -19.23 16.72
N PHE A 98 25.59 -18.19 17.43
CA PHE A 98 26.32 -16.96 17.65
C PHE A 98 26.59 -16.74 19.13
N ALA A 99 27.70 -16.06 19.43
CA ALA A 99 27.88 -15.42 20.72
C ALA A 99 27.15 -14.07 20.70
N ALA A 100 26.18 -13.89 21.58
CA ALA A 100 25.37 -12.66 21.64
C ALA A 100 24.99 -12.31 23.08
N GLN A 101 24.83 -11.02 23.37
CA GLN A 101 24.35 -10.55 24.68
C GLN A 101 22.83 -10.36 24.71
N HIS A 102 22.22 -9.99 23.59
CA HIS A 102 20.80 -9.69 23.52
C HIS A 102 20.08 -10.64 22.56
N VAL A 103 18.88 -11.05 22.96
CA VAL A 103 17.95 -11.83 22.13
C VAL A 103 16.61 -11.09 22.07
N ARG A 104 16.03 -10.97 20.88
CA ARG A 104 14.74 -10.32 20.65
C ARG A 104 13.80 -11.26 19.91
N ILE A 105 12.57 -11.34 20.39
CA ILE A 105 11.43 -11.93 19.70
C ILE A 105 10.55 -10.79 19.23
N ARG A 106 10.23 -10.75 17.93
CA ARG A 106 9.41 -9.71 17.32
C ARG A 106 8.27 -10.37 16.56
N ALA A 107 7.02 -10.02 16.87
CA ALA A 107 5.91 -10.41 16.00
C ALA A 107 6.01 -9.64 14.68
N ASP A 108 5.77 -10.29 13.55
CA ASP A 108 5.93 -9.71 12.21
C ASP A 108 4.60 -9.20 11.63
N ALA A 109 3.70 -8.71 12.48
CA ALA A 109 2.41 -8.16 12.08
C ALA A 109 1.94 -7.05 13.04
N TYR A 110 0.79 -6.45 12.74
CA TYR A 110 0.07 -5.63 13.70
C TYR A 110 -0.60 -6.52 14.74
N GLY A 111 -0.42 -6.25 16.02
CA GLY A 111 -1.10 -7.03 17.04
C GLY A 111 -0.42 -6.94 18.39
N GLN A 112 -0.64 -7.97 19.20
CA GLN A 112 0.03 -8.15 20.49
C GLN A 112 0.98 -9.33 20.37
N LEU A 113 2.18 -9.19 20.93
CA LEU A 113 3.03 -10.33 21.23
C LEU A 113 2.68 -10.79 22.65
N SER A 114 2.10 -11.99 22.77
CA SER A 114 1.68 -12.54 24.06
C SER A 114 2.07 -14.00 24.18
N PHE A 115 2.67 -14.42 25.30
CA PHE A 115 3.06 -15.81 25.51
C PHE A 115 3.13 -16.17 27.01
N ASN A 116 3.01 -17.46 27.33
CA ASN A 116 3.02 -17.96 28.70
C ASN A 116 4.44 -18.14 29.26
N SER A 117 5.38 -18.63 28.44
CA SER A 117 6.76 -18.79 28.89
C SER A 117 7.75 -18.78 27.72
N LEU A 118 8.97 -18.35 27.99
CA LEU A 118 10.09 -18.37 27.07
C LEU A 118 11.32 -18.94 27.80
N ASN A 119 11.97 -19.94 27.20
CA ASN A 119 13.22 -20.50 27.68
C ASN A 119 14.27 -20.38 26.57
N LEU A 120 15.34 -19.62 26.79
CA LEU A 120 16.47 -19.57 25.86
C LEU A 120 17.37 -20.78 26.06
N MET A 121 17.80 -21.38 24.96
CA MET A 121 18.82 -22.43 24.96
C MET A 121 20.18 -21.75 24.82
N ALA A 122 20.67 -21.23 25.95
CA ALA A 122 21.91 -20.48 26.03
C ALA A 122 22.95 -21.22 26.87
N ALA A 123 24.22 -21.14 26.47
CA ALA A 123 25.36 -21.70 27.21
C ALA A 123 26.51 -20.70 27.29
N SER A 124 27.50 -21.00 28.13
CA SER A 124 28.77 -20.25 28.09
C SER A 124 29.44 -20.44 26.73
N THR A 125 30.12 -19.41 26.25
CA THR A 125 30.85 -19.45 24.97
C THR A 125 31.98 -20.48 25.03
N THR A 126 32.16 -21.24 23.95
CA THR A 126 33.25 -22.22 23.82
C THR A 126 34.37 -21.72 22.92
N GLY A 127 34.14 -20.65 22.16
CA GLY A 127 35.05 -20.13 21.14
C GLY A 127 34.78 -20.65 19.74
N ASP A 128 33.88 -21.63 19.59
CA ASP A 128 33.46 -22.17 18.28
C ASP A 128 32.28 -21.41 17.67
N GLU A 129 31.71 -20.45 18.41
CA GLU A 129 30.61 -19.62 17.95
C GLU A 129 31.03 -18.63 16.86
N LEU A 130 30.08 -18.25 16.01
CA LEU A 130 30.27 -17.13 15.10
C LEU A 130 30.24 -15.81 15.88
N SER A 131 31.20 -14.94 15.58
CA SER A 131 31.28 -13.57 16.09
C SER A 131 30.27 -12.68 15.35
N LEU A 132 29.37 -12.04 16.10
CA LEU A 132 28.43 -11.07 15.53
C LEU A 132 29.15 -9.86 14.96
N GLY A 133 30.13 -9.31 15.69
CA GLY A 133 30.94 -8.18 15.22
C GLY A 133 31.66 -8.45 13.89
N ASP A 134 32.24 -9.64 13.72
CA ASP A 134 32.90 -10.03 12.47
C ASP A 134 31.89 -10.25 11.34
N THR A 135 30.72 -10.83 11.67
CA THR A 135 29.63 -11.03 10.71
C THR A 135 29.08 -9.69 10.20
N PHE A 136 28.79 -8.75 11.10
CA PHE A 136 28.37 -7.40 10.73
C PHE A 136 29.44 -6.71 9.88
N SER A 137 30.70 -6.73 10.31
CA SER A 137 31.80 -6.11 9.57
C SER A 137 31.98 -6.68 8.17
N MET A 138 31.85 -8.01 8.02
CA MET A 138 31.91 -8.69 6.72
C MET A 138 30.76 -8.25 5.81
N ILE A 139 29.53 -8.26 6.33
CA ILE A 139 28.34 -7.91 5.55
C ILE A 139 28.33 -6.42 5.19
N GLU A 140 28.72 -5.53 6.10
CA GLU A 140 28.82 -4.09 5.84
C GLU A 140 29.85 -3.79 4.74
N ARG A 141 31.03 -4.44 4.77
CA ARG A 141 32.01 -4.35 3.67
C ARG A 141 31.43 -4.87 2.36
N GLN A 142 30.80 -6.04 2.40
CA GLN A 142 30.14 -6.61 1.24
C GLN A 142 29.07 -5.67 0.68
N ALA A 143 28.25 -5.07 1.53
CA ALA A 143 27.20 -4.13 1.15
C ALA A 143 27.79 -2.86 0.52
N ALA A 144 28.89 -2.32 1.06
CA ALA A 144 29.56 -1.14 0.51
C ALA A 144 30.26 -1.41 -0.83
N ASP A 145 30.88 -2.58 -0.98
CA ASP A 145 31.67 -2.96 -2.16
C ASP A 145 30.79 -3.50 -3.31
N THR A 146 29.53 -3.82 -3.02
CA THR A 146 28.64 -4.46 -3.99
C THR A 146 27.71 -3.43 -4.64
N ARG A 147 27.51 -3.56 -5.95
CA ARG A 147 26.42 -2.87 -6.64
C ARG A 147 25.13 -3.68 -6.60
N VAL A 148 24.02 -3.00 -6.36
CA VAL A 148 22.66 -3.57 -6.39
C VAL A 148 21.88 -2.91 -7.53
N VAL A 149 21.10 -3.68 -8.28
CA VAL A 149 20.20 -3.13 -9.31
C VAL A 149 18.75 -3.38 -8.94
N PHE A 150 17.98 -2.30 -8.86
CA PHE A 150 16.52 -2.35 -8.80
C PHE A 150 15.98 -2.33 -10.23
N SER A 151 14.94 -3.11 -10.49
CA SER A 151 14.29 -3.19 -11.80
C SER A 151 12.80 -2.93 -11.67
N THR A 152 12.27 -2.05 -12.51
CA THR A 152 10.84 -1.75 -12.53
C THR A 152 10.28 -1.85 -13.94
N LEU A 153 9.21 -2.61 -14.11
CA LEU A 153 8.40 -2.60 -15.33
C LEU A 153 7.48 -1.37 -15.28
N PHE A 154 7.94 -0.27 -15.87
CA PHE A 154 7.28 1.02 -15.73
C PHE A 154 6.26 1.24 -16.85
N ASN A 155 5.00 1.47 -16.49
CA ASN A 155 3.92 1.74 -17.43
C ASN A 155 3.03 2.92 -17.01
N GLU A 156 3.53 3.78 -16.11
CA GLU A 156 2.77 4.92 -15.59
C GLU A 156 3.02 6.20 -16.39
N SER A 157 2.38 7.30 -16.02
CA SER A 157 2.54 8.61 -16.68
C SER A 157 3.96 9.18 -16.51
N ASP A 158 4.37 10.03 -17.45
CA ASP A 158 5.66 10.74 -17.36
C ASP A 158 5.69 11.72 -16.17
N ALA A 159 4.54 12.26 -15.77
CA ALA A 159 4.43 13.09 -14.57
C ALA A 159 4.78 12.31 -13.30
N PHE A 160 4.42 11.03 -13.22
CA PHE A 160 4.76 10.16 -12.11
C PHE A 160 6.20 9.63 -12.20
N LEU A 161 6.73 9.43 -13.42
CA LEU A 161 8.09 8.95 -13.65
C LEU A 161 9.16 9.81 -12.95
N GLY A 162 9.05 11.14 -13.04
CA GLY A 162 9.96 12.04 -12.33
C GLY A 162 9.93 11.81 -10.81
N ARG A 163 8.73 11.72 -10.24
CA ARG A 163 8.53 11.41 -8.80
C ARG A 163 9.11 10.06 -8.39
N TYR A 164 8.94 9.04 -9.23
CA TYR A 164 9.47 7.71 -8.99
C TYR A 164 11.00 7.70 -8.94
N ILE A 165 11.66 8.38 -9.89
CA ILE A 165 13.11 8.49 -9.93
C ILE A 165 13.63 9.30 -8.74
N ASP A 166 12.98 10.44 -8.41
CA ASP A 166 13.35 11.25 -7.25
C ASP A 166 13.23 10.46 -5.94
N ASN A 167 12.17 9.65 -5.79
CA ASN A 167 12.00 8.75 -4.66
C ASN A 167 13.13 7.72 -4.57
N PHE A 168 13.47 7.07 -5.69
CA PHE A 168 14.57 6.12 -5.76
C PHE A 168 15.90 6.77 -5.35
N LEU A 169 16.25 7.91 -5.94
CA LEU A 169 17.53 8.58 -5.67
C LEU A 169 17.61 9.09 -4.23
N ALA A 170 16.51 9.56 -3.65
CA ALA A 170 16.47 10.04 -2.27
C ALA A 170 16.67 8.92 -1.24
N PHE A 171 16.17 7.71 -1.52
CA PHE A 171 16.15 6.63 -0.53
C PHE A 171 17.18 5.52 -0.78
N THR A 172 18.04 5.62 -1.79
CA THR A 172 19.05 4.58 -2.07
C THR A 172 20.47 5.14 -2.10
N PRO A 173 21.47 4.41 -1.57
CA PRO A 173 22.87 4.83 -1.60
C PRO A 173 23.48 4.74 -3.01
N GLU A 174 24.65 5.36 -3.20
CA GLU A 174 25.32 5.51 -4.50
C GLU A 174 25.61 4.19 -5.25
N ASN A 175 25.81 3.10 -4.51
CA ASN A 175 26.05 1.76 -5.07
C ASN A 175 24.75 1.03 -5.50
N VAL A 176 23.59 1.68 -5.41
CA VAL A 176 22.31 1.14 -5.87
C VAL A 176 21.89 1.86 -7.13
N CYS A 177 21.57 1.07 -8.16
CA CYS A 177 21.17 1.53 -9.48
C CYS A 177 19.73 1.09 -9.80
N LEU A 178 19.12 1.74 -10.79
CA LEU A 178 17.76 1.50 -11.23
C LEU A 178 17.73 1.23 -12.74
N ALA A 179 17.10 0.15 -13.14
CA ALA A 179 16.76 -0.18 -14.53
C ALA A 179 15.24 -0.06 -14.72
N LEU A 180 14.80 0.92 -15.51
CA LEU A 180 13.40 1.14 -15.86
C LEU A 180 13.12 0.58 -17.25
N ASN A 181 12.35 -0.51 -17.30
CA ASN A 181 11.90 -1.11 -18.54
C ASN A 181 10.56 -0.50 -18.95
N PHE A 182 10.51 0.18 -20.09
CA PHE A 182 9.30 0.73 -20.69
C PHE A 182 8.66 -0.23 -21.70
N PRO A 183 7.36 -0.08 -22.00
CA PRO A 183 6.75 -0.84 -23.08
C PRO A 183 7.43 -0.53 -24.41
N THR A 184 7.41 -1.50 -25.32
CA THR A 184 7.98 -1.36 -26.66
C THR A 184 7.45 -0.10 -27.37
N GLY A 185 8.37 0.71 -27.88
CA GLY A 185 8.05 1.90 -28.67
C GLY A 185 7.60 3.13 -27.87
N ARG A 186 7.59 3.08 -26.53
CA ARG A 186 7.32 4.28 -25.71
C ARG A 186 8.44 5.31 -25.90
N GLU A 187 8.08 6.58 -26.09
CA GLU A 187 9.06 7.66 -26.10
C GLU A 187 9.65 7.84 -24.70
N ILE A 188 10.99 7.86 -24.61
CA ILE A 188 11.68 8.14 -23.35
C ILE A 188 11.94 9.66 -23.30
N PRO A 189 11.39 10.39 -22.31
CA PRO A 189 11.60 11.82 -22.21
C PRO A 189 13.10 12.16 -22.13
N ALA A 190 13.58 13.00 -23.04
CA ALA A 190 15.01 13.34 -23.13
C ALA A 190 15.56 13.97 -21.83
N SER A 191 14.71 14.69 -21.08
CA SER A 191 15.05 15.27 -19.78
C SER A 191 15.32 14.22 -18.70
N LEU A 192 14.72 13.03 -18.80
CA LEU A 192 14.82 11.97 -17.80
C LEU A 192 15.81 10.88 -18.20
N ALA A 193 16.10 10.72 -19.50
CA ALA A 193 17.06 9.73 -20.01
C ALA A 193 18.49 9.90 -19.46
N ARG A 194 18.83 11.07 -18.90
CA ARG A 194 20.18 11.38 -18.36
C ARG A 194 20.14 12.02 -16.98
N ILE A 195 19.07 11.77 -16.22
CA ILE A 195 18.88 12.40 -14.90
C ILE A 195 19.96 12.00 -13.89
N SER A 196 20.44 10.76 -13.93
CA SER A 196 21.47 10.25 -13.03
C SER A 196 22.21 9.07 -13.67
N PRO A 197 23.54 8.92 -13.46
CA PRO A 197 24.28 7.72 -13.91
C PRO A 197 23.82 6.43 -13.21
N ARG A 198 23.06 6.55 -12.11
CA ARG A 198 22.47 5.42 -11.39
C ARG A 198 21.14 4.96 -11.98
N VAL A 199 20.59 5.66 -12.97
CA VAL A 199 19.28 5.39 -13.56
C VAL A 199 19.44 5.11 -15.04
N HIS A 200 18.99 3.93 -15.46
CA HIS A 200 18.94 3.52 -16.85
C HIS A 200 17.49 3.31 -17.28
N ILE A 201 17.07 3.97 -18.36
CA ILE A 201 15.72 3.85 -18.92
C ILE A 201 15.85 3.29 -20.34
N PHE A 202 15.11 2.22 -20.61
CA PHE A 202 15.14 1.56 -21.91
C PHE A 202 13.76 1.00 -22.27
N ASN A 203 13.55 0.71 -23.56
CA ASN A 203 12.32 0.08 -24.03
C ASN A 203 12.54 -1.43 -24.17
N GLY A 204 11.70 -2.21 -23.48
CA GLY A 204 11.62 -3.65 -23.68
C GLY A 204 11.19 -4.01 -25.10
N GLN A 205 11.62 -5.17 -25.57
CA GLN A 205 11.28 -5.66 -26.91
C GLN A 205 9.93 -6.38 -26.90
N THR A 206 9.55 -6.92 -25.74
CA THR A 206 8.33 -7.67 -25.55
C THR A 206 7.14 -6.74 -25.29
N LYS A 207 6.09 -6.89 -26.08
CA LYS A 207 4.80 -6.24 -25.81
C LYS A 207 4.20 -6.85 -24.53
N ARG A 208 4.18 -6.06 -23.46
CA ARG A 208 3.73 -6.52 -22.14
C ARG A 208 2.21 -6.52 -22.04
N GLU A 209 1.68 -7.63 -21.54
CA GLU A 209 0.33 -7.71 -21.00
C GLU A 209 0.36 -7.44 -19.49
N LYS A 210 -0.81 -7.26 -18.86
CA LYS A 210 -0.91 -7.05 -17.41
C LYS A 210 -0.78 -8.36 -16.59
N TRP A 211 -0.60 -9.49 -17.27
CA TRP A 211 -0.53 -10.83 -16.70
C TRP A 211 0.21 -11.76 -17.68
N GLY A 212 0.57 -12.94 -17.21
CA GLY A 212 1.14 -14.01 -18.02
C GLY A 212 2.66 -13.92 -18.18
N HIS A 213 3.17 -14.65 -19.16
CA HIS A 213 4.61 -14.83 -19.38
C HIS A 213 5.32 -13.52 -19.78
N THR A 214 4.61 -12.58 -20.41
CA THR A 214 5.22 -11.34 -20.94
C THR A 214 5.76 -10.41 -19.85
N LEU A 215 5.16 -10.38 -18.65
CA LEU A 215 5.71 -9.64 -17.50
C LEU A 215 7.02 -10.26 -17.02
N MET A 216 7.08 -11.58 -16.90
CA MET A 216 8.30 -12.30 -16.57
C MET A 216 9.40 -12.05 -17.61
N ILE A 217 9.07 -12.07 -18.91
CA ILE A 217 10.03 -11.72 -19.96
C ILE A 217 10.50 -10.27 -19.82
N GLY A 218 9.62 -9.32 -19.47
CA GLY A 218 10.03 -7.94 -19.19
C GLY A 218 11.05 -7.83 -18.06
N HIS A 219 10.92 -8.64 -17.00
CA HIS A 219 11.90 -8.71 -15.92
C HIS A 219 13.24 -9.33 -16.38
N ILE A 220 13.19 -10.34 -17.25
CA ILE A 220 14.39 -10.92 -17.87
C ILE A 220 15.11 -9.88 -18.74
N GLU A 221 14.39 -9.11 -19.56
CA GLU A 221 14.96 -8.01 -20.35
C GLU A 221 15.64 -6.96 -19.46
N ALA A 222 15.02 -6.63 -18.31
CA ALA A 222 15.62 -5.70 -17.35
C ALA A 222 16.88 -6.25 -16.68
N TYR A 223 16.91 -7.56 -16.39
CA TYR A 223 18.11 -8.22 -15.88
C TYR A 223 19.25 -8.23 -16.91
N GLU A 224 18.95 -8.55 -18.18
CA GLU A 224 19.93 -8.52 -19.28
C GLU A 224 20.50 -7.11 -19.48
N GLU A 225 19.63 -6.10 -19.50
CA GLU A 225 20.05 -4.71 -19.64
C GLU A 225 20.89 -4.25 -18.43
N ALA A 226 20.50 -4.65 -17.23
CA ALA A 226 21.28 -4.40 -16.01
C ALA A 226 22.69 -5.03 -16.09
N ARG A 227 22.84 -6.24 -16.67
CA ARG A 227 24.15 -6.86 -16.87
C ARG A 227 25.02 -6.10 -17.85
N SER A 228 24.42 -5.50 -18.87
CA SER A 228 25.11 -4.69 -19.86
C SER A 228 25.58 -3.36 -19.26
N VAL A 229 24.68 -2.65 -18.59
CA VAL A 229 24.92 -1.27 -18.12
C VAL A 229 25.61 -1.21 -16.76
N PHE A 230 25.37 -2.19 -15.89
CA PHE A 230 25.90 -2.24 -14.53
C PHE A 230 26.66 -3.56 -14.26
N PRO A 231 27.69 -3.92 -15.05
CA PRO A 231 28.24 -5.28 -15.12
C PRO A 231 28.77 -5.87 -13.81
N ASP A 232 29.04 -5.05 -12.79
CA ASP A 232 29.59 -5.48 -11.49
C ASP A 232 28.53 -5.64 -10.39
N PHE A 233 27.23 -5.58 -10.71
CA PHE A 233 26.20 -5.84 -9.70
C PHE A 233 26.23 -7.29 -9.21
N ARG A 234 25.95 -7.50 -7.92
CA ARG A 234 25.81 -8.85 -7.32
C ARG A 234 24.41 -9.17 -6.83
N TYR A 235 23.55 -8.17 -6.67
CA TYR A 235 22.16 -8.35 -6.27
C TYR A 235 21.22 -7.65 -7.23
N PHE A 236 20.08 -8.29 -7.46
CA PHE A 236 19.01 -7.78 -8.30
C PHE A 236 17.70 -7.84 -7.54
N ALA A 237 16.95 -6.73 -7.60
CA ALA A 237 15.67 -6.58 -6.91
C ALA A 237 14.61 -6.13 -7.89
N THR A 238 13.47 -6.80 -7.93
CA THR A 238 12.31 -6.35 -8.72
C THR A 238 11.43 -5.42 -7.90
N MET A 239 10.86 -4.41 -8.56
CA MET A 239 9.95 -3.43 -7.97
C MET A 239 8.74 -3.25 -8.89
N ALA A 240 7.58 -3.00 -8.29
CA ALA A 240 6.41 -2.51 -9.04
C ALA A 240 6.48 -0.99 -9.18
N SER A 241 5.89 -0.45 -10.24
CA SER A 241 5.81 1.00 -10.48
C SER A 241 5.05 1.75 -9.38
N ASN A 242 4.11 1.09 -8.70
CA ASN A 242 3.37 1.64 -7.56
C ASN A 242 3.90 1.15 -6.20
N GLY A 243 5.11 0.60 -6.17
CA GLY A 243 5.89 0.39 -4.95
C GLY A 243 6.93 1.50 -4.80
N LEU A 244 6.78 2.35 -3.79
CA LEU A 244 7.72 3.44 -3.50
C LEU A 244 8.54 3.12 -2.26
N LEU A 245 9.77 3.64 -2.23
CA LEU A 245 10.61 3.62 -1.03
C LEU A 245 10.07 4.59 0.00
N VAL A 246 9.99 4.14 1.24
CA VAL A 246 9.44 4.88 2.38
C VAL A 246 10.50 5.23 3.43
N ARG A 247 11.70 4.67 3.27
CA ARG A 247 12.90 4.96 4.06
C ARG A 247 14.16 4.53 3.31
N HIS A 248 15.33 4.88 3.83
CA HIS A 248 16.59 4.50 3.20
C HIS A 248 16.72 2.98 3.09
N PHE A 249 17.11 2.50 1.91
CA PHE A 249 17.38 1.10 1.67
C PHE A 249 18.70 0.69 2.31
N ASP A 250 18.61 -0.20 3.30
CA ASP A 250 19.75 -0.80 3.97
C ASP A 250 20.17 -2.09 3.25
N VAL A 251 21.18 -1.95 2.40
CA VAL A 251 21.76 -3.06 1.62
C VAL A 251 22.29 -4.17 2.55
N ALA A 252 22.93 -3.80 3.67
CA ALA A 252 23.49 -4.77 4.60
C ALA A 252 22.37 -5.57 5.28
N ALA A 253 21.29 -4.90 5.71
CA ALA A 253 20.14 -5.58 6.29
C ALA A 253 19.46 -6.54 5.31
N ALA A 254 19.36 -6.19 4.02
CA ALA A 254 18.82 -7.10 3.00
C ALA A 254 19.70 -8.34 2.80
N ILE A 255 21.04 -8.16 2.74
CA ILE A 255 21.99 -9.27 2.64
C ILE A 255 21.90 -10.18 3.88
N MET A 256 21.70 -9.62 5.08
CA MET A 256 21.54 -10.41 6.31
C MET A 256 20.32 -11.33 6.30
N GLN A 257 19.28 -11.03 5.51
CA GLN A 257 18.10 -11.90 5.41
C GLN A 257 18.32 -13.11 4.51
N LEU A 258 19.17 -13.01 3.48
CA LEU A 258 19.33 -14.06 2.47
C LEU A 258 19.60 -15.44 3.07
N PRO A 259 20.50 -15.61 4.06
CA PRO A 259 20.80 -16.93 4.62
C PRO A 259 19.65 -17.52 5.46
N LEU A 260 18.57 -16.77 5.73
CA LEU A 260 17.39 -17.34 6.36
C LEU A 260 16.65 -18.28 5.41
N ALA A 261 16.80 -18.10 4.09
CA ALA A 261 16.09 -18.84 3.06
C ALA A 261 14.59 -19.00 3.37
N SER A 262 13.96 -17.90 3.82
CA SER A 262 12.55 -17.93 4.22
C SER A 262 11.70 -18.04 2.96
N PRO A 263 10.85 -19.07 2.83
CA PRO A 263 10.09 -19.31 1.60
C PRO A 263 8.97 -18.28 1.39
N VAL A 264 8.66 -17.46 2.39
CA VAL A 264 7.59 -16.45 2.32
C VAL A 264 8.10 -15.11 2.86
N PRO A 265 7.52 -13.98 2.41
CA PRO A 265 7.98 -12.67 2.83
C PRO A 265 7.82 -12.47 4.35
N VAL A 266 8.84 -11.88 4.97
CA VAL A 266 8.71 -11.41 6.36
C VAL A 266 7.59 -10.37 6.40
N ALA A 267 6.73 -10.49 7.40
CA ALA A 267 5.61 -9.60 7.62
C ALA A 267 4.54 -9.57 6.51
N CYS A 268 4.38 -10.69 5.81
CA CYS A 268 3.30 -10.88 4.86
C CYS A 268 1.92 -10.79 5.56
N GLU A 269 0.93 -10.26 4.83
CA GLU A 269 -0.47 -10.23 5.26
C GLU A 269 -1.30 -11.34 4.60
N ARG A 270 -0.66 -12.11 3.71
CA ARG A 270 -1.24 -13.17 2.92
C ARG A 270 -0.60 -14.50 3.30
N ALA A 271 -1.43 -15.53 3.34
CA ALA A 271 -1.10 -16.93 3.58
C ALA A 271 -0.27 -17.57 2.44
N TYR A 272 0.95 -17.08 2.21
CA TYR A 272 1.84 -17.59 1.15
C TYR A 272 2.32 -19.01 1.41
N GLU A 273 2.23 -19.53 2.64
CA GLU A 273 2.54 -20.93 2.93
C GLU A 273 1.63 -21.92 2.19
N LEU A 274 0.40 -21.52 1.85
CA LEU A 274 -0.50 -22.32 1.01
C LEU A 274 -0.04 -22.37 -0.46
N ASP A 275 0.90 -21.52 -0.82
CA ASP A 275 1.42 -21.33 -2.17
C ASP A 275 2.87 -21.84 -2.32
N GLN A 276 3.44 -22.49 -1.29
CA GLN A 276 4.79 -23.03 -1.32
C GLN A 276 4.81 -24.52 -1.67
N ASP A 277 5.85 -24.93 -2.39
CA ASP A 277 6.16 -26.34 -2.66
C ASP A 277 4.91 -27.10 -3.18
N VAL A 278 4.37 -26.67 -4.32
CA VAL A 278 3.16 -27.22 -4.93
C VAL A 278 3.53 -28.15 -6.09
N ASP A 279 2.79 -29.25 -6.29
CA ASP A 279 2.98 -30.11 -7.48
C ASP A 279 2.44 -29.38 -8.72
N PRO A 280 3.28 -29.10 -9.74
CA PRO A 280 2.82 -28.43 -10.96
C PRO A 280 1.77 -29.23 -11.73
N ILE A 281 1.71 -30.56 -11.62
CA ILE A 281 0.69 -31.38 -12.31
C ILE A 281 -0.64 -31.35 -11.56
N ASN A 282 -0.59 -31.44 -10.23
CA ASN A 282 -1.77 -31.49 -9.37
C ASN A 282 -1.71 -30.37 -8.32
N PRO A 283 -1.87 -29.09 -8.73
CA PRO A 283 -1.73 -27.97 -7.81
C PRO A 283 -2.88 -27.91 -6.81
N THR A 284 -2.62 -27.33 -5.64
CA THR A 284 -3.57 -27.20 -4.51
C THR A 284 -4.83 -26.41 -4.87
N TYR A 285 -5.96 -26.73 -4.23
CA TYR A 285 -7.24 -26.01 -4.38
C TYR A 285 -7.36 -24.77 -3.47
N HIS A 286 -6.42 -24.58 -2.56
CA HIS A 286 -6.34 -23.45 -1.63
C HIS A 286 -5.17 -22.53 -2.01
N GLY A 287 -5.08 -21.33 -1.42
CA GLY A 287 -4.02 -20.37 -1.72
C GLY A 287 -4.39 -19.40 -2.85
N THR A 288 -3.46 -19.17 -3.78
CA THR A 288 -3.59 -18.20 -4.86
C THR A 288 -4.67 -18.56 -5.88
N TRP A 289 -5.27 -17.52 -6.46
CA TRP A 289 -6.19 -17.65 -7.58
C TRP A 289 -5.52 -18.29 -8.82
N MET A 290 -4.20 -18.16 -8.96
CA MET A 290 -3.44 -18.72 -10.09
C MET A 290 -3.54 -20.25 -10.19
N TRP A 291 -3.72 -20.97 -9.08
CA TRP A 291 -3.84 -22.43 -9.12
C TRP A 291 -5.06 -22.90 -9.89
N HIS A 292 -6.15 -22.11 -9.91
CA HIS A 292 -7.30 -22.39 -10.75
C HIS A 292 -6.95 -22.33 -12.23
N HIS A 293 -6.26 -21.27 -12.66
CA HIS A 293 -5.85 -21.11 -14.06
C HIS A 293 -4.79 -22.15 -14.46
N LEU A 294 -3.89 -22.52 -13.55
CA LEU A 294 -2.90 -23.57 -13.81
C LEU A 294 -3.58 -24.92 -14.09
N ARG A 295 -4.61 -25.29 -13.32
CA ARG A 295 -5.42 -26.52 -13.56
C ARG A 295 -6.18 -26.47 -14.87
N ASN A 296 -6.73 -25.31 -15.22
CA ASN A 296 -7.54 -25.14 -16.43
C ASN A 296 -6.69 -25.07 -17.71
N SER A 297 -5.38 -24.82 -17.58
CA SER A 297 -4.45 -24.74 -18.71
C SER A 297 -3.92 -26.12 -19.06
N GLU A 298 -4.58 -26.79 -20.03
CA GLU A 298 -4.20 -28.14 -20.45
C GLU A 298 -2.71 -28.24 -20.83
N GLY A 299 -1.99 -29.18 -20.21
CA GLY A 299 -0.58 -29.43 -20.47
C GLY A 299 0.41 -28.46 -19.82
N LEU A 300 -0.04 -27.34 -19.21
CA LEU A 300 0.86 -26.37 -18.57
C LEU A 300 1.66 -27.01 -17.43
N GLY A 301 0.99 -27.71 -16.51
CA GLY A 301 1.65 -28.39 -15.39
C GLY A 301 2.71 -29.41 -15.85
N GLN A 302 2.41 -30.13 -16.93
CA GLN A 302 3.35 -31.08 -17.55
C GLN A 302 4.54 -30.35 -18.19
N TYR A 303 4.31 -29.19 -18.81
CA TYR A 303 5.38 -28.37 -19.38
C TYR A 303 6.31 -27.82 -18.30
N LEU A 304 5.76 -27.26 -17.22
CA LEU A 304 6.54 -26.81 -16.06
C LEU A 304 7.42 -27.96 -15.52
N LYS A 305 6.83 -29.15 -15.35
CA LYS A 305 7.55 -30.32 -14.83
C LYS A 305 8.59 -30.89 -15.78
N ASN A 306 8.25 -31.09 -17.06
CA ASN A 306 9.09 -31.88 -17.97
C ASN A 306 10.01 -31.04 -18.86
N GLN A 307 9.63 -29.80 -19.15
CA GLN A 307 10.40 -28.94 -20.06
C GLN A 307 11.24 -27.95 -19.28
N ILE A 308 10.64 -27.27 -18.30
CA ILE A 308 11.38 -26.36 -17.40
C ILE A 308 12.10 -27.13 -16.28
N ASN A 309 11.70 -28.38 -16.00
CA ASN A 309 12.25 -29.25 -14.95
C ASN A 309 11.98 -28.74 -13.52
N LEU A 310 10.79 -28.17 -13.29
CA LEU A 310 10.33 -27.78 -11.96
C LEU A 310 9.54 -28.94 -11.34
N ASP A 311 10.15 -29.65 -10.39
CA ASP A 311 9.44 -30.72 -9.66
C ASP A 311 8.38 -30.15 -8.72
N ARG A 312 8.66 -28.95 -8.21
CA ARG A 312 7.84 -28.20 -7.27
C ARG A 312 7.83 -26.73 -7.68
N ILE A 313 6.69 -26.09 -7.48
CA ILE A 313 6.50 -24.68 -7.79
C ILE A 313 6.04 -23.93 -6.54
N SER A 314 6.52 -22.70 -6.40
CA SER A 314 6.17 -21.79 -5.32
C SER A 314 5.68 -20.48 -5.91
N VAL A 315 4.69 -19.86 -5.27
CA VAL A 315 4.26 -18.49 -5.57
C VAL A 315 4.58 -17.57 -4.39
N THR A 316 5.18 -16.43 -4.69
CA THR A 316 5.41 -15.34 -3.72
C THR A 316 5.17 -13.99 -4.40
N GLN A 317 5.28 -12.88 -3.68
CA GLN A 317 5.24 -11.57 -4.34
C GLN A 317 6.53 -11.31 -5.15
N ILE A 318 6.38 -10.71 -6.32
CA ILE A 318 7.52 -10.23 -7.13
C ILE A 318 8.01 -8.86 -6.63
N GLU A 319 7.20 -8.12 -5.89
CA GLU A 319 7.57 -6.81 -5.39
C GLU A 319 8.61 -6.89 -4.28
N GLY A 320 9.73 -6.23 -4.53
CA GLY A 320 10.88 -6.23 -3.67
C GLY A 320 11.62 -7.57 -3.64
N LEU A 321 11.38 -8.51 -4.56
CA LEU A 321 12.10 -9.79 -4.60
C LEU A 321 13.59 -9.54 -4.83
N PHE A 322 14.38 -9.66 -3.76
CA PHE A 322 15.81 -9.39 -3.71
C PHE A 322 16.57 -10.71 -3.62
N ALA A 323 17.42 -10.97 -4.61
CA ALA A 323 18.21 -12.19 -4.69
C ALA A 323 19.58 -11.93 -5.31
N ARG A 324 20.44 -12.94 -5.26
CA ARG A 324 21.76 -12.89 -5.90
C ARG A 324 21.62 -12.86 -7.42
N ARG A 325 22.61 -12.25 -8.08
CA ARG A 325 22.69 -12.21 -9.53
C ARG A 325 22.70 -13.60 -10.14
N GLU A 326 23.40 -14.54 -9.53
CA GLU A 326 23.54 -15.91 -10.02
C GLU A 326 22.18 -16.63 -10.08
N ASP A 327 21.28 -16.35 -9.13
CA ASP A 327 19.94 -16.93 -9.13
C ASP A 327 19.08 -16.37 -10.27
N TRP A 328 19.19 -15.06 -10.54
CA TRP A 328 18.53 -14.44 -11.69
C TRP A 328 19.11 -14.87 -13.04
N GLU A 329 20.40 -15.20 -13.10
CA GLU A 329 21.02 -15.80 -14.30
C GLU A 329 20.32 -17.10 -14.69
N LEU A 330 19.96 -17.95 -13.72
CA LEU A 330 19.25 -19.21 -13.98
C LEU A 330 17.87 -18.98 -14.60
N VAL A 331 17.21 -17.88 -14.25
CA VAL A 331 15.93 -17.47 -14.84
C VAL A 331 16.14 -16.98 -16.28
N GLN A 332 17.19 -16.19 -16.51
CA GLN A 332 17.57 -15.70 -17.85
C GLN A 332 17.96 -16.85 -18.79
N GLU A 333 18.72 -17.83 -18.33
CA GLU A 333 19.11 -19.03 -19.11
C GLU A 333 17.89 -19.82 -19.60
N ARG A 334 16.76 -19.71 -18.88
CA ARG A 334 15.49 -20.36 -19.22
C ARG A 334 14.55 -19.48 -20.05
N ARG A 335 15.00 -18.31 -20.53
CA ARG A 335 14.17 -17.36 -21.29
C ARG A 335 13.41 -17.99 -22.45
N SER A 336 14.04 -18.87 -23.24
CA SER A 336 13.38 -19.53 -24.37
C SER A 336 12.22 -20.40 -23.92
N LEU A 337 12.40 -21.19 -22.87
CA LEU A 337 11.35 -22.04 -22.29
C LEU A 337 10.24 -21.21 -21.66
N ILE A 338 10.57 -20.10 -21.01
CA ILE A 338 9.57 -19.17 -20.44
C ILE A 338 8.77 -18.50 -21.56
N THR A 339 9.41 -18.15 -22.68
CA THR A 339 8.72 -17.55 -23.84
C THR A 339 7.70 -18.51 -24.43
N GLU A 340 8.01 -19.81 -24.49
CA GLU A 340 7.07 -20.84 -24.96
C GLU A 340 5.82 -21.02 -24.09
N LEU A 341 5.78 -20.42 -22.88
CA LEU A 341 4.57 -20.41 -22.05
C LEU A 341 3.43 -19.57 -22.64
N GLU A 342 3.70 -18.78 -23.69
CA GLU A 342 2.70 -18.06 -24.47
C GLU A 342 1.54 -18.97 -24.90
N LYS A 343 1.84 -20.19 -25.36
CA LYS A 343 0.84 -21.14 -25.86
C LYS A 343 -0.17 -21.62 -24.79
N PHE A 344 0.15 -21.42 -23.51
CA PHE A 344 -0.74 -21.76 -22.38
C PHE A 344 -1.45 -20.53 -21.80
N SER A 345 -1.04 -19.32 -22.19
CA SER A 345 -1.63 -18.08 -21.70
C SER A 345 -2.86 -17.74 -22.54
N SER A 346 -4.01 -17.50 -21.90
CA SER A 346 -5.20 -16.96 -22.56
C SER A 346 -5.90 -15.94 -21.66
N PHE A 347 -6.90 -15.23 -22.20
CA PHE A 347 -7.72 -14.30 -21.42
C PHE A 347 -8.49 -15.02 -20.31
N GLU A 348 -8.88 -16.28 -20.52
CA GLU A 348 -9.54 -17.14 -19.52
C GLU A 348 -8.55 -17.77 -18.54
N ASN A 349 -7.29 -17.92 -18.96
CA ASN A 349 -6.23 -18.62 -18.24
C ASN A 349 -4.98 -17.73 -18.08
N PHE A 350 -5.14 -16.62 -17.37
CA PHE A 350 -4.03 -15.75 -17.03
C PHE A 350 -3.45 -16.07 -15.65
N MET A 351 -2.16 -15.81 -15.45
CA MET A 351 -1.42 -16.08 -14.21
C MET A 351 -0.30 -15.05 -14.04
N ALA A 352 0.04 -14.67 -12.81
CA ALA A 352 1.24 -13.86 -12.53
C ALA A 352 2.50 -14.75 -12.55
N LEU A 353 2.99 -15.11 -13.73
CA LEU A 353 4.12 -16.05 -13.85
C LEU A 353 5.42 -15.47 -13.25
N GLU A 354 5.54 -14.15 -13.18
CA GLU A 354 6.59 -13.43 -12.49
C GLU A 354 6.58 -13.64 -10.96
N GLU A 355 5.44 -13.97 -10.36
CA GLU A 355 5.32 -14.32 -8.93
C GLU A 355 5.66 -15.79 -8.66
N LEU A 356 5.66 -16.63 -9.70
CA LEU A 356 5.83 -18.09 -9.62
C LEU A 356 7.25 -18.53 -10.02
N LEU A 357 7.69 -18.12 -11.20
CA LEU A 357 8.86 -18.69 -11.86
C LEU A 357 10.19 -18.36 -11.15
N PRO A 358 10.46 -17.10 -10.72
CA PRO A 358 11.75 -16.77 -10.12
C PRO A 358 12.05 -17.63 -8.89
N THR A 359 11.16 -17.66 -7.90
CA THR A 359 11.40 -18.42 -6.66
C THR A 359 11.37 -19.92 -6.88
N SER A 360 10.51 -20.44 -7.78
CA SER A 360 10.55 -21.85 -8.16
C SER A 360 11.90 -22.25 -8.77
N ILE A 361 12.46 -21.40 -9.64
CA ILE A 361 13.78 -21.62 -10.26
C ILE A 361 14.90 -21.48 -9.23
N PHE A 362 14.84 -20.49 -8.34
CA PHE A 362 15.83 -20.28 -7.27
C PHE A 362 15.87 -21.49 -6.33
N ASN A 363 14.71 -22.03 -5.96
CA ASN A 363 14.60 -23.19 -5.07
C ASN A 363 15.11 -24.49 -5.73
N GLN A 364 14.77 -24.70 -7.00
CA GLN A 364 15.11 -25.96 -7.71
C GLN A 364 16.55 -25.98 -8.21
N PHE A 365 17.08 -24.86 -8.68
CA PHE A 365 18.34 -24.80 -9.41
C PHE A 365 19.38 -23.87 -8.79
N GLY A 366 18.95 -22.95 -7.95
CA GLY A 366 19.77 -21.89 -7.38
C GLY A 366 20.11 -22.10 -5.92
N SER A 367 20.32 -21.00 -5.21
CA SER A 367 20.65 -20.99 -3.80
C SER A 367 19.43 -21.20 -2.89
N GLY A 368 18.22 -20.92 -3.38
CA GLY A 368 17.02 -20.79 -2.55
C GLY A 368 17.06 -19.59 -1.58
N GLU A 369 18.08 -18.73 -1.66
CA GLU A 369 18.27 -17.58 -0.79
C GLU A 369 17.73 -16.30 -1.44
N TYR A 370 16.53 -15.89 -1.03
CA TYR A 370 15.94 -14.61 -1.42
C TYR A 370 15.20 -13.98 -0.24
N THR A 371 14.88 -12.69 -0.38
CA THR A 371 14.07 -11.95 0.59
C THR A 371 13.22 -10.90 -0.13
N HIS A 372 12.42 -10.16 0.62
CA HIS A 372 11.54 -9.11 0.10
C HIS A 372 11.83 -7.79 0.78
N ILE A 373 12.15 -6.77 -0.01
CA ILE A 373 12.42 -5.41 0.48
C ILE A 373 11.17 -4.52 0.47
N CYS A 374 10.02 -5.07 0.07
CA CYS A 374 8.75 -4.36 -0.08
C CYS A 374 7.66 -5.00 0.78
N ARG A 375 6.96 -4.21 1.60
CA ARG A 375 5.73 -4.62 2.29
C ARG A 375 4.53 -4.36 1.38
N VAL A 376 3.78 -5.40 1.05
CA VAL A 376 2.54 -5.28 0.27
C VAL A 376 1.33 -5.35 1.21
N LEU A 377 0.45 -4.35 1.13
CA LEU A 377 -0.79 -4.24 1.91
C LEU A 377 -1.90 -5.06 1.25
N TRP A 378 -1.91 -6.38 1.49
CA TRP A 378 -2.88 -7.32 0.92
C TRP A 378 -4.20 -7.37 1.70
N SER A 379 -4.21 -7.05 2.99
CA SER A 379 -5.41 -7.07 3.82
C SER A 379 -6.43 -6.04 3.32
N GLY A 380 -7.51 -6.53 2.70
CA GLY A 380 -8.49 -5.68 2.03
C GLY A 380 -8.00 -5.01 0.73
N THR A 381 -6.80 -5.35 0.25
CA THR A 381 -6.09 -4.71 -0.88
C THR A 381 -6.30 -3.20 -0.92
N ARG A 382 -5.59 -2.50 -0.04
CA ARG A 382 -5.77 -1.05 0.17
C ARG A 382 -4.53 -0.25 -0.21
N GLU A 383 -4.76 1.03 -0.47
CA GLU A 383 -3.67 1.98 -0.74
C GLU A 383 -2.88 2.33 0.53
N THR A 384 -1.62 2.71 0.33
CA THR A 384 -0.76 3.27 1.38
C THR A 384 -1.24 4.67 1.74
N THR A 385 -1.51 4.90 3.02
CA THR A 385 -1.95 6.20 3.55
C THR A 385 -0.80 6.95 4.24
N VAL A 386 -0.99 8.23 4.56
CA VAL A 386 -0.02 8.98 5.37
C VAL A 386 0.12 8.40 6.78
N ASP A 387 -0.98 7.88 7.36
CA ASP A 387 -0.95 7.20 8.66
C ASP A 387 -0.07 5.94 8.62
N ASP A 388 -0.10 5.16 7.53
CA ASP A 388 0.83 4.04 7.37
C ASP A 388 2.29 4.53 7.39
N LEU A 389 2.56 5.64 6.71
CA LEU A 389 3.90 6.23 6.66
C LEU A 389 4.37 6.72 8.02
N ILE A 390 3.46 7.15 8.91
CA ILE A 390 3.79 7.62 10.26
C ILE A 390 3.91 6.45 11.24
N ASP A 391 2.95 5.51 11.24
CA ASP A 391 2.79 4.52 12.29
C ASP A 391 3.47 3.17 12.00
N VAL A 392 3.58 2.80 10.72
CA VAL A 392 4.10 1.50 10.28
C VAL A 392 5.59 1.62 9.96
N VAL A 393 5.98 2.62 9.15
CA VAL A 393 7.33 2.74 8.58
C VAL A 393 8.45 2.75 9.62
N PRO A 394 8.35 3.48 10.75
CA PRO A 394 9.39 3.47 11.79
C PRO A 394 9.63 2.09 12.40
N ARG A 395 8.63 1.20 12.32
CA ARG A 395 8.63 -0.11 12.96
C ARG A 395 8.93 -1.26 12.00
N LEU A 396 9.05 -0.98 10.70
CA LEU A 396 9.34 -2.01 9.68
C LEU A 396 10.68 -2.72 9.94
N PRO A 397 10.78 -4.05 9.72
CA PRO A 397 12.05 -4.78 9.74
C PRO A 397 13.09 -4.14 8.82
N ALA A 398 14.32 -3.88 9.29
CA ALA A 398 15.33 -3.02 8.63
C ALA A 398 15.51 -3.22 7.10
N HIS A 399 15.42 -4.46 6.61
CA HIS A 399 15.55 -4.77 5.18
C HIS A 399 14.36 -4.32 4.32
N ILE A 400 13.18 -4.13 4.90
CA ILE A 400 11.98 -3.66 4.20
C ILE A 400 12.07 -2.14 4.06
N ALA A 401 12.32 -1.64 2.85
CA ALA A 401 12.47 -0.21 2.58
C ALA A 401 11.34 0.37 1.72
N ALA A 402 10.50 -0.48 1.12
CA ALA A 402 9.40 -0.08 0.25
C ALA A 402 8.03 -0.53 0.76
N MET A 403 6.97 0.16 0.30
CA MET A 403 5.59 -0.22 0.52
C MET A 403 4.78 -0.17 -0.77
N LYS A 404 3.70 -0.97 -0.81
CA LYS A 404 2.70 -1.01 -1.89
C LYS A 404 1.31 -1.17 -1.24
N TRP A 405 0.27 -0.42 -1.61
CA TRP A 405 -0.04 0.16 -2.92
C TRP A 405 -0.10 1.69 -2.92
N PHE A 406 0.86 2.38 -3.56
CA PHE A 406 0.75 3.83 -3.74
C PHE A 406 -0.17 4.17 -4.92
N ASP A 407 -0.89 5.29 -4.78
CA ASP A 407 -1.56 5.92 -5.90
C ASP A 407 -0.52 6.53 -6.87
N ARG A 408 -0.71 6.28 -8.15
CA ARG A 408 0.17 6.72 -9.24
C ARG A 408 -0.06 8.19 -9.60
N ALA A 409 -1.09 8.83 -9.03
CA ALA A 409 -1.26 10.27 -9.17
C ALA A 409 -0.09 11.00 -8.47
N PRO A 410 0.65 11.87 -9.18
CA PRO A 410 1.80 12.58 -8.60
C PRO A 410 1.41 13.57 -7.50
N ILE A 411 0.10 13.82 -7.33
CA ILE A 411 -0.50 14.70 -6.32
C ILE A 411 -1.15 13.93 -5.16
N ALA A 412 -1.15 12.59 -5.18
CA ALA A 412 -1.68 11.82 -4.07
C ALA A 412 -0.84 12.06 -2.81
N GLN A 413 -1.47 12.23 -1.66
CA GLN A 413 -0.78 12.69 -0.44
C GLN A 413 0.34 11.74 0.00
N SER A 414 0.09 10.43 0.04
CA SER A 414 1.09 9.43 0.42
C SER A 414 2.26 9.41 -0.57
N THR A 415 1.97 9.52 -1.87
CA THR A 415 2.98 9.66 -2.93
C THR A 415 3.82 10.93 -2.75
N MET A 416 3.19 12.08 -2.54
CA MET A 416 3.89 13.36 -2.31
C MET A 416 4.76 13.31 -1.06
N ALA A 417 4.30 12.65 0.00
CA ALA A 417 5.02 12.52 1.27
C ALA A 417 6.38 11.83 1.10
N VAL A 418 6.51 10.87 0.17
CA VAL A 418 7.78 10.15 -0.05
C VAL A 418 8.55 10.59 -1.30
N THR A 419 7.92 11.31 -2.22
CA THR A 419 8.56 11.73 -3.50
C THR A 419 9.02 13.18 -3.51
N THR A 420 8.60 14.02 -2.55
CA THR A 420 9.02 15.43 -2.45
C THR A 420 9.99 15.66 -1.28
N ASP A 421 10.91 16.62 -1.41
CA ASP A 421 11.86 16.95 -0.34
C ASP A 421 11.18 17.41 0.94
N TRP A 422 10.18 18.28 0.82
CA TRP A 422 9.44 18.80 1.97
C TRP A 422 8.56 17.71 2.61
N GLY A 423 7.97 16.82 1.81
CA GLY A 423 7.17 15.71 2.31
C GLY A 423 8.02 14.76 3.13
N ARG A 424 9.19 14.37 2.59
CA ARG A 424 10.17 13.53 3.29
C ARG A 424 10.63 14.19 4.58
N ALA A 425 10.99 15.48 4.52
CA ALA A 425 11.41 16.22 5.70
C ALA A 425 10.34 16.21 6.80
N LEU A 426 9.06 16.42 6.46
CA LEU A 426 7.96 16.34 7.43
C LEU A 426 7.76 14.94 8.00
N LEU A 427 7.86 13.89 7.17
CA LEU A 427 7.79 12.50 7.64
C LEU A 427 8.91 12.19 8.64
N TYR A 428 10.17 12.54 8.32
CA TYR A 428 11.29 12.35 9.25
C TYR A 428 11.07 13.07 10.58
N ARG A 429 10.44 14.25 10.56
CA ARG A 429 10.09 14.99 11.80
C ARG A 429 8.94 14.34 12.57
N ALA A 430 7.98 13.72 11.88
CA ALA A 430 6.92 12.96 12.51
C ALA A 430 7.45 11.69 13.20
N HIS A 431 8.53 11.10 12.67
CA HIS A 431 9.15 9.88 13.22
C HIS A 431 10.09 10.13 14.41
N ASP A 432 10.63 11.34 14.55
CA ASP A 432 11.44 11.69 15.73
C ASP A 432 10.52 11.74 16.96
N GLU A 433 10.78 10.94 17.99
CA GLU A 433 9.97 10.90 19.22
C GLU A 433 10.61 11.72 20.36
N HIS A 434 11.79 12.31 20.17
CA HIS A 434 12.48 13.04 21.23
C HIS A 434 11.97 14.49 21.36
N PRO A 435 11.43 14.90 22.52
CA PRO A 435 11.05 16.29 22.74
C PRO A 435 12.31 17.15 22.97
N SER A 436 12.45 18.22 22.19
CA SER A 436 13.52 19.22 22.35
C SER A 436 12.98 20.64 22.18
N LEU A 437 13.72 21.64 22.69
CA LEU A 437 13.35 23.05 22.48
C LEU A 437 13.32 23.41 20.98
N ALA A 438 14.30 22.92 20.22
CA ALA A 438 14.34 23.10 18.77
C ALA A 438 13.09 22.52 18.11
N ARG A 439 12.65 21.33 18.52
CA ARG A 439 11.42 20.71 18.01
C ARG A 439 10.18 21.53 18.34
N PHE A 440 10.07 22.06 19.57
CA PHE A 440 8.94 22.92 19.91
C PHE A 440 8.88 24.17 19.02
N GLN A 441 10.03 24.79 18.74
CA GLN A 441 10.11 25.93 17.82
C GLN A 441 9.77 25.55 16.37
N GLU A 442 10.27 24.42 15.88
CA GLU A 442 9.94 23.88 14.55
C GLU A 442 8.45 23.61 14.41
N THR A 443 7.83 22.91 15.37
CA THR A 443 6.38 22.67 15.39
C THR A 443 5.60 23.99 15.38
N THR A 444 6.00 24.96 16.19
CA THR A 444 5.34 26.28 16.24
C THR A 444 5.43 26.99 14.89
N LEU A 445 6.60 26.95 14.24
CA LEU A 445 6.80 27.52 12.91
C LEU A 445 5.95 26.80 11.86
N ILE A 446 5.96 25.46 11.84
CA ILE A 446 5.14 24.65 10.92
C ILE A 446 3.66 24.98 11.10
N SER A 447 3.14 25.00 12.33
CA SER A 447 1.75 25.35 12.61
C SER A 447 1.41 26.77 12.15
N THR A 448 2.32 27.73 12.34
CA THR A 448 2.12 29.12 11.90
C THR A 448 2.08 29.23 10.37
N LEU A 449 3.01 28.57 9.69
CA LEU A 449 3.05 28.52 8.22
C LEU A 449 1.82 27.81 7.66
N LEU A 450 1.44 26.67 8.24
CA LEU A 450 0.24 25.93 7.85
C LEU A 450 -1.01 26.79 8.02
N ALA A 451 -1.17 27.48 9.16
CA ALA A 451 -2.28 28.40 9.36
C ALA A 451 -2.31 29.52 8.31
N ARG A 452 -1.14 30.05 7.93
CA ARG A 452 -1.04 31.08 6.88
C ARG A 452 -1.36 30.54 5.49
N VAL A 453 -0.93 29.32 5.16
CA VAL A 453 -1.24 28.66 3.88
C VAL A 453 -2.74 28.35 3.80
N SER A 454 -3.32 27.76 4.84
CA SER A 454 -4.76 27.49 4.91
C SER A 454 -5.60 28.77 4.80
N GLN A 455 -5.15 29.90 5.34
CA GLN A 455 -5.81 31.20 5.18
C GLN A 455 -5.73 31.77 3.75
N ALA A 456 -4.76 31.32 2.95
CA ALA A 456 -4.62 31.75 1.57
C ALA A 456 -5.53 30.97 0.62
N GLU A 457 -5.98 29.77 1.02
CA GLU A 457 -6.94 28.97 0.27
C GLU A 457 -8.28 29.72 0.16
N ARG A 458 -8.77 29.87 -1.07
CA ARG A 458 -10.04 30.50 -1.42
C ARG A 458 -11.01 29.44 -1.91
N PHE A 459 -12.10 29.30 -1.17
CA PHE A 459 -13.23 28.48 -1.57
C PHE A 459 -14.42 29.38 -1.83
N GLY A 460 -15.25 28.99 -2.79
CA GLY A 460 -16.51 29.66 -3.08
C GLY A 460 -17.62 28.65 -3.39
N PRO A 461 -18.84 29.15 -3.67
CA PRO A 461 -19.99 28.29 -3.80
C PRO A 461 -19.86 27.40 -5.02
N LEU A 462 -20.23 26.12 -4.87
CA LEU A 462 -20.31 25.14 -5.95
C LEU A 462 -21.11 25.65 -7.16
N THR A 463 -22.16 26.43 -6.87
CA THR A 463 -23.12 26.96 -7.84
C THR A 463 -22.72 28.30 -8.46
N ASP A 464 -21.50 28.80 -8.20
CA ASP A 464 -21.06 30.12 -8.68
C ASP A 464 -21.25 30.26 -10.20
N LYS A 465 -20.74 29.29 -10.97
CA LYS A 465 -20.80 29.26 -12.44
C LYS A 465 -22.11 28.71 -13.00
N TRP A 466 -23.05 28.29 -12.15
CA TRP A 466 -24.37 27.85 -12.61
C TRP A 466 -25.25 29.04 -12.98
N TRP A 467 -25.07 30.18 -12.31
CA TRP A 467 -25.89 31.37 -12.47
C TRP A 467 -25.06 32.64 -12.61
N ASN A 468 -25.52 33.57 -13.44
CA ASN A 468 -24.85 34.85 -13.69
C ASN A 468 -25.02 35.88 -12.56
N SER A 469 -25.79 35.59 -11.50
CA SER A 469 -26.03 36.56 -10.42
C SER A 469 -26.02 35.92 -9.03
N GLU A 470 -25.48 36.65 -8.07
CA GLU A 470 -25.42 36.24 -6.67
C GLU A 470 -26.82 36.14 -6.04
N ALA A 471 -27.73 37.05 -6.40
CA ALA A 471 -29.11 37.00 -5.93
C ALA A 471 -29.82 35.69 -6.32
N ARG A 472 -29.49 35.14 -7.50
CA ARG A 472 -30.00 33.83 -7.93
C ARG A 472 -29.33 32.70 -7.17
N GLY A 473 -28.02 32.75 -6.96
CA GLY A 473 -27.26 31.83 -6.12
C GLY A 473 -27.84 31.66 -4.71
N ARG A 474 -28.06 32.79 -4.02
CA ARG A 474 -28.65 32.83 -2.68
C ARG A 474 -30.10 32.33 -2.64
N ARG A 475 -30.87 32.54 -3.70
CA ARG A 475 -32.23 32.00 -3.82
C ARG A 475 -32.22 30.48 -4.06
N GLY A 476 -31.23 30.03 -4.84
CA GLY A 476 -31.04 28.63 -5.15
C GLY A 476 -32.13 28.02 -6.04
N PHE A 477 -32.31 26.71 -5.96
CA PHE A 477 -33.42 26.01 -6.59
C PHE A 477 -33.93 24.85 -5.72
N ARG A 478 -35.15 24.41 -6.02
CA ARG A 478 -35.75 23.20 -5.47
C ARG A 478 -36.24 22.35 -6.63
N TRP A 479 -35.92 21.07 -6.59
CA TRP A 479 -36.35 20.10 -7.57
C TRP A 479 -36.88 18.87 -6.85
N SER A 480 -37.97 18.30 -7.33
CA SER A 480 -38.54 17.09 -6.74
C SER A 480 -39.22 16.25 -7.80
N MET A 481 -39.13 14.94 -7.62
CA MET A 481 -39.90 13.95 -8.36
C MET A 481 -40.62 13.01 -7.39
N ARG A 482 -41.73 12.41 -7.84
CA ARG A 482 -42.54 11.52 -7.02
C ARG A 482 -42.83 10.23 -7.76
N ASP A 483 -42.77 9.14 -7.02
CA ASP A 483 -43.16 7.79 -7.43
C ASP A 483 -42.53 7.35 -8.76
N ILE A 484 -41.27 7.73 -8.97
CA ILE A 484 -40.49 7.35 -10.16
C ILE A 484 -39.90 5.96 -9.93
N ARG A 485 -40.05 5.09 -10.92
CA ARG A 485 -39.42 3.76 -10.87
C ARG A 485 -37.90 3.89 -10.94
N CYS A 486 -37.23 3.32 -9.95
CA CYS A 486 -35.79 3.27 -9.81
C CYS A 486 -35.22 2.19 -10.75
N GLU A 487 -34.92 2.61 -11.98
CA GLU A 487 -34.24 1.83 -13.01
C GLU A 487 -32.85 2.42 -13.25
N ARG A 488 -31.95 1.68 -13.90
CA ARG A 488 -30.63 2.20 -14.27
C ARG A 488 -30.77 3.29 -15.34
N GLN A 489 -30.92 4.54 -14.91
CA GLN A 489 -31.21 5.69 -15.75
C GLN A 489 -30.57 6.98 -15.22
N GLN A 490 -30.40 7.95 -16.11
CA GLN A 490 -29.94 9.29 -15.76
C GLN A 490 -31.11 10.26 -15.81
N ILE A 491 -31.26 11.06 -14.76
CA ILE A 491 -32.25 12.13 -14.66
C ILE A 491 -31.51 13.44 -14.46
N PHE A 492 -31.84 14.44 -15.27
CA PHE A 492 -31.25 15.78 -15.17
C PHE A 492 -32.20 16.71 -14.43
N PRO A 493 -31.88 17.15 -13.20
CA PRO A 493 -32.71 18.09 -12.48
C PRO A 493 -32.91 19.39 -13.27
N GLU A 494 -34.15 19.88 -13.32
CA GLU A 494 -34.44 21.16 -13.98
C GLU A 494 -33.93 22.31 -13.11
N ILE A 495 -32.86 22.98 -13.57
CA ILE A 495 -32.23 24.10 -12.86
C ILE A 495 -32.66 25.41 -13.55
N PRO A 496 -33.48 26.26 -12.89
CA PRO A 496 -33.99 27.46 -13.54
C PRO A 496 -32.89 28.50 -13.69
N GLU A 497 -32.95 29.25 -14.81
CA GLU A 497 -32.02 30.33 -15.16
C GLU A 497 -30.55 29.89 -15.25
N LEU A 498 -30.31 28.59 -15.51
CA LEU A 498 -28.98 28.03 -15.69
C LEU A 498 -28.24 28.71 -16.85
N CYS A 499 -26.98 29.05 -16.63
CA CYS A 499 -26.13 29.61 -17.69
C CYS A 499 -25.96 28.61 -18.84
N PRO A 500 -25.97 29.07 -20.11
CA PRO A 500 -25.71 28.19 -21.24
C PRO A 500 -24.35 27.50 -21.09
N SER A 501 -24.36 26.17 -21.04
CA SER A 501 -23.18 25.34 -20.87
C SER A 501 -23.29 24.08 -21.72
N ARG A 502 -22.13 23.55 -22.13
CA ARG A 502 -22.05 22.24 -22.81
C ARG A 502 -22.33 21.07 -21.86
N VAL A 503 -22.22 21.31 -20.56
CA VAL A 503 -22.34 20.30 -19.50
C VAL A 503 -23.42 20.74 -18.53
N ALA A 504 -24.43 19.89 -18.31
CA ALA A 504 -25.41 20.09 -17.24
C ALA A 504 -24.69 19.99 -15.89
N PRO A 505 -24.97 20.81 -14.87
CA PRO A 505 -24.15 20.78 -13.66
C PRO A 505 -24.58 19.77 -12.59
N ALA A 506 -25.72 19.11 -12.80
CA ALA A 506 -26.26 18.11 -11.88
C ALA A 506 -26.83 16.93 -12.67
N ILE A 507 -26.53 15.71 -12.22
CA ILE A 507 -27.05 14.46 -12.78
C ILE A 507 -27.45 13.54 -11.63
N LEU A 508 -28.67 13.04 -11.66
CA LEU A 508 -29.10 11.96 -10.78
C LEU A 508 -28.99 10.63 -11.53
N PHE A 509 -27.99 9.83 -11.17
CA PHE A 509 -27.81 8.48 -11.69
C PHE A 509 -28.53 7.49 -10.78
N MET A 510 -29.55 6.82 -11.29
CA MET A 510 -30.38 5.90 -10.53
C MET A 510 -29.86 4.46 -10.65
N GLU A 511 -30.00 3.68 -9.58
CA GLU A 511 -29.72 2.24 -9.54
C GLU A 511 -30.93 1.42 -10.00
N ALA A 512 -30.73 0.14 -10.28
CA ALA A 512 -31.81 -0.76 -10.73
C ALA A 512 -32.55 -1.45 -9.56
N THR A 513 -32.96 -0.72 -8.53
CA THR A 513 -33.63 -1.32 -7.35
C THR A 513 -35.07 -1.73 -7.60
N SER A 514 -35.67 -1.28 -8.72
CA SER A 514 -37.06 -1.52 -9.11
C SER A 514 -38.11 -0.96 -8.14
N GLN A 515 -37.70 -0.17 -7.15
CA GLN A 515 -38.57 0.52 -6.19
C GLN A 515 -39.16 1.80 -6.79
N LEU A 516 -40.29 2.28 -6.26
CA LEU A 516 -40.82 3.60 -6.59
C LEU A 516 -40.25 4.61 -5.60
N VAL A 517 -39.50 5.59 -6.10
CA VAL A 517 -38.80 6.56 -5.27
C VAL A 517 -39.37 7.97 -5.44
N SER A 518 -39.41 8.70 -4.34
CA SER A 518 -39.67 10.14 -4.33
C SER A 518 -38.44 10.86 -3.81
N ILE A 519 -37.86 11.73 -4.63
CA ILE A 519 -36.61 12.44 -4.33
C ILE A 519 -36.89 13.95 -4.32
N SER A 520 -36.34 14.64 -3.33
CA SER A 520 -36.38 16.10 -3.23
C SER A 520 -34.97 16.63 -2.99
N ILE A 521 -34.59 17.63 -3.78
CA ILE A 521 -33.30 18.30 -3.78
C ILE A 521 -33.57 19.80 -3.59
N ALA A 522 -32.86 20.42 -2.66
CA ALA A 522 -32.83 21.86 -2.50
C ALA A 522 -31.38 22.34 -2.38
N MET A 523 -30.99 23.33 -3.17
CA MET A 523 -29.65 23.91 -3.14
C MET A 523 -29.74 25.42 -3.06
N HIS A 524 -28.91 26.07 -2.25
CA HIS A 524 -28.81 27.54 -2.17
C HIS A 524 -27.47 27.97 -1.60
N GLU A 525 -27.03 29.19 -1.89
CA GLU A 525 -25.77 29.74 -1.38
C GLU A 525 -25.95 30.44 -0.03
N THR A 526 -25.00 30.24 0.87
CA THR A 526 -24.93 30.88 2.19
C THR A 526 -24.10 32.15 2.16
N GLY A 527 -24.22 32.98 3.21
CA GLY A 527 -23.39 34.18 3.36
C GLY A 527 -21.90 33.89 3.58
N ASP A 528 -21.56 32.64 3.92
CA ASP A 528 -20.18 32.18 4.15
C ASP A 528 -19.50 31.69 2.86
N GLY A 529 -20.16 31.85 1.70
CA GLY A 529 -19.60 31.47 0.40
C GLY A 529 -19.66 29.98 0.11
N GLU A 530 -20.62 29.25 0.71
CA GLU A 530 -20.83 27.82 0.48
C GLU A 530 -22.20 27.57 -0.16
N THR A 531 -22.38 26.42 -0.81
CA THR A 531 -23.66 25.93 -1.29
C THR A 531 -24.22 24.91 -0.31
N THR A 532 -25.33 25.23 0.37
CA THR A 532 -26.06 24.24 1.16
C THR A 532 -26.95 23.40 0.24
N LEU A 533 -26.71 22.09 0.25
CA LEU A 533 -27.53 21.07 -0.38
C LEU A 533 -28.34 20.33 0.67
N ARG A 534 -29.64 20.18 0.45
CA ARG A 534 -30.52 19.27 1.17
C ARG A 534 -31.10 18.25 0.21
N LEU A 535 -30.92 16.98 0.55
CA LEU A 535 -31.37 15.82 -0.21
C LEU A 535 -32.25 14.96 0.69
N SER A 536 -33.42 14.55 0.20
CA SER A 536 -34.27 13.56 0.87
C SER A 536 -34.83 12.58 -0.14
N CYS A 537 -34.83 11.30 0.20
CA CYS A 537 -35.40 10.25 -0.64
C CYS A 537 -36.28 9.32 0.20
N SER A 538 -37.49 9.02 -0.27
CA SER A 538 -38.35 7.96 0.25
C SER A 538 -38.56 6.91 -0.83
N ALA A 539 -38.83 5.67 -0.43
CA ALA A 539 -39.11 4.57 -1.36
C ALA A 539 -40.29 3.72 -0.89
N VAL A 540 -41.10 3.29 -1.85
CA VAL A 540 -42.13 2.25 -1.68
C VAL A 540 -41.87 1.13 -2.69
N SER A 541 -42.28 -0.09 -2.37
CA SER A 541 -42.23 -1.22 -3.29
C SER A 541 -43.27 -1.06 -4.41
N GLN A 542 -43.21 -1.93 -5.42
CA GLN A 542 -44.11 -1.87 -6.59
C GLN A 542 -45.60 -2.06 -6.24
N ASP A 543 -45.88 -2.76 -5.15
CA ASP A 543 -47.22 -2.96 -4.57
C ASP A 543 -47.63 -1.82 -3.60
N GLY A 544 -46.78 -0.79 -3.44
CA GLY A 544 -47.06 0.40 -2.63
C GLY A 544 -46.74 0.26 -1.15
N ALA A 545 -46.12 -0.85 -0.71
CA ALA A 545 -45.71 -1.00 0.69
C ALA A 545 -44.44 -0.15 0.99
N PRO A 546 -44.30 0.43 2.20
CA PRO A 546 -43.09 1.13 2.59
C PRO A 546 -41.87 0.20 2.58
N VAL A 547 -40.77 0.64 1.97
CA VAL A 547 -39.49 -0.10 2.03
C VAL A 547 -38.89 0.06 3.43
N SER A 548 -38.51 -1.04 4.09
CA SER A 548 -37.84 -1.01 5.38
C SER A 548 -36.32 -0.83 5.23
N GLY A 549 -35.70 -0.12 6.17
CA GLY A 549 -34.26 0.14 6.16
C GLY A 549 -33.84 1.24 5.18
N ILE A 550 -32.54 1.28 4.90
CA ILE A 550 -31.87 2.33 4.13
C ILE A 550 -31.11 1.65 3.00
N HIS A 551 -31.54 1.88 1.76
CA HIS A 551 -30.99 1.23 0.56
C HIS A 551 -30.57 2.29 -0.45
N LEU A 552 -29.42 2.09 -1.09
CA LEU A 552 -28.90 3.00 -2.10
C LEU A 552 -29.82 2.97 -3.33
N GLN A 553 -30.31 4.14 -3.74
CA GLN A 553 -31.18 4.32 -4.91
C GLN A 553 -30.45 4.96 -6.08
N GLY A 554 -29.29 5.57 -5.84
CA GLY A 554 -28.56 6.29 -6.86
C GLY A 554 -27.53 7.23 -6.28
N TYR A 555 -26.98 8.08 -7.16
CA TYR A 555 -26.01 9.10 -6.83
C TYR A 555 -26.40 10.43 -7.48
N LEU A 556 -26.37 11.50 -6.70
CA LEU A 556 -26.48 12.87 -7.19
C LEU A 556 -25.08 13.38 -7.49
N TYR A 557 -24.71 13.42 -8.77
CA TYR A 557 -23.46 13.99 -9.26
C TYR A 557 -23.61 15.49 -9.44
N LEU A 558 -22.66 16.25 -8.90
CA LEU A 558 -22.62 17.71 -8.96
C LEU A 558 -21.25 18.19 -9.43
N THR A 559 -21.20 19.25 -10.24
CA THR A 559 -19.94 19.87 -10.69
C THR A 559 -19.94 21.39 -10.48
N GLY A 560 -18.76 21.94 -10.17
CA GLY A 560 -18.52 23.39 -10.10
C GLY A 560 -18.36 24.08 -11.45
N MET A 561 -18.38 23.32 -12.56
CA MET A 561 -18.25 23.85 -13.93
C MET A 561 -16.97 24.67 -14.19
N GLN A 562 -15.88 24.37 -13.48
CA GLN A 562 -14.63 25.13 -13.58
C GLN A 562 -13.38 24.31 -13.86
N GLY A 563 -13.52 23.03 -14.24
CA GLY A 563 -12.37 22.18 -14.49
C GLY A 563 -11.95 21.36 -13.28
N SER A 564 -10.64 21.15 -13.14
CA SER A 564 -10.02 20.56 -11.96
C SER A 564 -10.37 21.40 -10.73
N SER A 565 -10.87 20.79 -9.67
CA SER A 565 -11.34 21.50 -8.46
C SER A 565 -11.24 20.62 -7.24
N VAL A 566 -10.95 21.22 -6.08
CA VAL A 566 -11.12 20.59 -4.77
C VAL A 566 -12.53 20.88 -4.27
N PHE A 567 -13.20 19.86 -3.73
CA PHE A 567 -14.52 20.01 -3.10
C PHE A 567 -14.36 20.01 -1.59
N ARG A 568 -14.81 21.08 -0.94
CA ARG A 568 -14.97 21.11 0.52
C ARG A 568 -16.40 20.72 0.84
N MET A 569 -16.59 19.66 1.63
CA MET A 569 -17.92 19.22 2.09
C MET A 569 -18.00 19.20 3.62
N THR A 570 -18.82 20.07 4.17
CA THR A 570 -19.05 20.13 5.61
C THR A 570 -20.30 19.35 5.97
N MET A 571 -20.17 18.37 6.86
CA MET A 571 -21.26 17.50 7.30
C MET A 571 -21.54 17.69 8.79
N ARG A 572 -22.80 17.98 9.12
CA ARG A 572 -23.27 17.99 10.51
C ARG A 572 -24.04 16.71 10.82
N GLN A 573 -23.65 16.02 11.89
CA GLN A 573 -24.25 14.73 12.26
C GLN A 573 -25.74 14.84 12.60
N ASP A 574 -26.19 15.96 13.17
CA ASP A 574 -27.60 16.23 13.48
C ASP A 574 -28.46 16.52 12.24
N ARG A 575 -27.81 16.73 11.08
CA ARG A 575 -28.44 17.08 9.80
C ARG A 575 -28.44 15.95 8.78
N CYS A 576 -27.83 14.82 9.13
CA CYS A 576 -27.81 13.60 8.33
C CYS A 576 -28.49 12.47 9.09
N VAL A 577 -29.50 11.85 8.48
CA VAL A 577 -30.23 10.72 9.06
C VAL A 577 -30.17 9.57 8.05
N PRO A 578 -29.39 8.51 8.33
CA PRO A 578 -28.46 8.34 9.46
C PRO A 578 -27.20 9.23 9.34
N PRO A 579 -26.41 9.41 10.43
CA PRO A 579 -25.24 10.31 10.44
C PRO A 579 -24.15 9.97 9.42
N ASP A 580 -24.06 8.71 9.01
CA ASP A 580 -23.05 8.16 8.10
C ASP A 580 -23.55 8.01 6.66
N ILE A 581 -24.70 8.60 6.31
CA ILE A 581 -25.36 8.39 5.01
C ILE A 581 -24.51 8.79 3.80
N LEU A 582 -23.57 9.72 3.96
CA LEU A 582 -22.64 10.17 2.91
C LEU A 582 -21.23 9.56 3.06
N SER A 583 -21.08 8.47 3.82
CA SER A 583 -19.83 7.72 3.95
C SER A 583 -19.33 7.14 2.61
N ARG A 584 -20.20 7.01 1.60
CA ARG A 584 -19.88 6.51 0.26
C ARG A 584 -20.01 7.60 -0.81
N THR A 585 -19.40 8.74 -0.57
CA THR A 585 -19.24 9.76 -1.63
C THR A 585 -18.30 9.21 -2.70
N VAL A 586 -18.60 9.47 -3.97
CA VAL A 586 -17.86 8.94 -5.14
C VAL A 586 -17.49 10.07 -6.08
N PHE A 587 -16.59 9.82 -7.04
CA PHE A 587 -16.35 10.72 -8.18
C PHE A 587 -16.78 10.05 -9.48
N TYR A 588 -17.36 10.83 -10.39
CA TYR A 588 -17.69 10.34 -11.73
C TYR A 588 -16.41 10.17 -12.55
N ASP A 589 -16.26 9.03 -13.21
CA ASP A 589 -15.17 8.75 -14.15
C ASP A 589 -15.70 8.13 -15.44
N GLU A 590 -14.80 7.91 -16.41
CA GLU A 590 -15.14 7.32 -17.72
C GLU A 590 -15.68 5.88 -17.63
N PHE A 591 -15.57 5.24 -16.47
CA PHE A 591 -16.04 3.88 -16.20
C PHE A 591 -17.32 3.83 -15.35
N GLY A 592 -17.89 4.98 -15.00
CA GLY A 592 -19.13 5.13 -14.25
C GLY A 592 -18.92 5.90 -12.95
N TYR A 593 -18.19 5.32 -11.99
CA TYR A 593 -17.77 6.01 -10.78
C TYR A 593 -16.60 5.31 -10.09
N THR A 594 -15.75 6.09 -9.45
CA THR A 594 -14.73 5.63 -8.50
C THR A 594 -15.15 5.99 -7.09
N VAL A 595 -15.16 5.01 -6.19
CA VAL A 595 -15.25 5.25 -4.74
C VAL A 595 -13.91 5.84 -4.33
N ASP A 596 -13.92 7.08 -3.85
CA ASP A 596 -12.72 7.78 -3.41
C ASP A 596 -12.88 8.17 -1.95
N TYR A 597 -11.79 8.09 -1.19
CA TYR A 597 -11.78 8.43 0.23
C TYR A 597 -11.34 9.89 0.38
N ALA A 598 -11.96 10.65 1.29
CA ALA A 598 -11.60 12.04 1.52
C ALA A 598 -10.11 12.16 1.91
N ASP A 599 -9.31 12.93 1.17
CA ASP A 599 -7.87 13.02 1.45
C ASP A 599 -7.57 13.88 2.69
N ARG A 600 -8.49 14.70 3.19
CA ARG A 600 -8.34 15.39 4.48
C ARG A 600 -9.63 15.36 5.27
N LEU A 601 -9.54 14.74 6.45
CA LEU A 601 -10.61 14.69 7.44
C LEU A 601 -10.24 15.61 8.61
N GLU A 602 -10.86 16.77 8.69
CA GLU A 602 -10.73 17.63 9.87
C GLU A 602 -11.87 17.32 10.84
N ARG A 603 -11.52 16.67 11.95
CA ARG A 603 -12.48 16.34 13.01
C ARG A 603 -12.60 17.51 13.97
N THR A 604 -13.49 18.45 13.69
CA THR A 604 -13.99 19.38 14.73
C THR A 604 -15.30 18.83 15.33
N HIS A 605 -15.92 19.54 16.28
CA HIS A 605 -17.23 19.13 16.86
C HIS A 605 -18.34 18.96 15.80
N ASP A 606 -18.18 19.59 14.63
CA ASP A 606 -18.86 19.28 13.38
C ASP A 606 -17.88 18.50 12.48
N THR A 607 -18.30 17.43 11.81
CA THR A 607 -17.38 16.65 10.96
C THR A 607 -17.16 17.37 9.63
N GLU A 608 -16.05 18.09 9.49
CA GLU A 608 -15.65 18.70 8.21
C GLU A 608 -14.87 17.68 7.37
N ARG A 609 -15.27 17.50 6.10
CA ARG A 609 -14.62 16.56 5.17
C ARG A 609 -14.17 17.32 3.93
N HIS A 610 -12.87 17.34 3.68
CA HIS A 610 -12.33 17.89 2.44
C HIS A 610 -12.07 16.73 1.49
N TYR A 611 -12.69 16.79 0.32
CA TYR A 611 -12.45 15.83 -0.75
C TYR A 611 -11.58 16.53 -1.80
N PHE A 612 -10.32 16.10 -1.94
CA PHE A 612 -9.52 16.60 -3.03
C PHE A 612 -9.95 15.86 -4.28
N VAL A 613 -9.91 16.57 -5.41
CA VAL A 613 -10.13 15.87 -6.67
C VAL A 613 -9.07 16.21 -7.67
N ARG A 614 -8.74 15.14 -8.37
CA ARG A 614 -7.80 14.98 -9.45
C ARG A 614 -8.18 15.87 -10.64
N GLU A 615 -7.24 15.97 -11.57
CA GLU A 615 -7.45 16.64 -12.85
C GLU A 615 -8.75 16.20 -13.52
N ALA A 616 -9.49 17.16 -14.08
CA ALA A 616 -10.71 16.84 -14.79
C ALA A 616 -10.44 15.92 -16.00
N ARG A 617 -11.24 14.86 -16.15
CA ARG A 617 -11.12 13.86 -17.23
C ARG A 617 -12.39 13.81 -18.07
N GLY A 618 -12.27 13.30 -19.30
CA GLY A 618 -13.40 13.08 -20.21
C GLY A 618 -13.90 14.31 -20.99
N GLU A 619 -14.95 14.11 -21.79
CA GLU A 619 -15.58 15.19 -22.57
C GLU A 619 -16.19 16.25 -21.64
N GLY A 620 -15.74 17.50 -21.76
CA GLY A 620 -16.21 18.63 -20.95
C GLY A 620 -15.25 19.07 -19.85
N LEU A 621 -14.19 18.29 -19.58
CA LEU A 621 -13.14 18.61 -18.61
C LEU A 621 -13.74 19.09 -17.28
N GLN A 622 -14.68 18.35 -16.70
CA GLN A 622 -15.27 18.69 -15.40
C GLN A 622 -15.02 17.60 -14.36
N VAL A 623 -14.94 18.01 -13.11
CA VAL A 623 -14.96 17.11 -11.97
C VAL A 623 -16.36 17.05 -11.37
N TRP A 624 -16.80 15.84 -11.00
CA TRP A 624 -18.12 15.58 -10.45
C TRP A 624 -18.08 14.83 -9.14
N ILE A 625 -18.58 15.44 -8.07
CA ILE A 625 -18.79 14.78 -6.77
C ILE A 625 -20.15 14.09 -6.76
N GLY A 626 -20.17 12.78 -6.52
CA GLY A 626 -21.36 11.93 -6.43
C GLY A 626 -21.76 11.68 -4.98
N LEU A 627 -22.90 12.24 -4.58
CA LEU A 627 -23.45 12.07 -3.25
C LEU A 627 -24.48 10.94 -3.26
N PRO A 628 -24.34 9.92 -2.40
CA PRO A 628 -25.24 8.77 -2.43
C PRO A 628 -26.65 9.17 -1.98
N VAL A 629 -27.64 8.69 -2.72
CA VAL A 629 -29.06 8.91 -2.49
C VAL A 629 -29.66 7.62 -1.95
N PHE A 630 -29.89 7.56 -0.64
CA PHE A 630 -30.49 6.40 0.00
C PHE A 630 -31.97 6.63 0.31
N CYS A 631 -32.80 5.59 0.19
CA CYS A 631 -34.19 5.67 0.62
C CYS A 631 -34.31 5.79 2.14
N ASN A 632 -35.38 6.44 2.59
CA ASN A 632 -35.67 6.71 4.00
C ASN A 632 -34.57 7.51 4.70
N ALA A 633 -33.85 8.32 3.94
CA ALA A 633 -32.74 9.12 4.45
C ALA A 633 -32.90 10.60 4.07
N THR A 634 -32.31 11.45 4.90
CA THR A 634 -32.16 12.88 4.63
C THR A 634 -30.73 13.28 4.90
N ALA A 635 -30.15 14.07 4.01
CA ALA A 635 -28.83 14.64 4.17
C ALA A 635 -28.89 16.14 3.90
N GLU A 636 -28.26 16.94 4.76
CA GLU A 636 -28.02 18.36 4.53
C GLU A 636 -26.53 18.63 4.75
N VAL A 637 -25.89 19.18 3.70
CA VAL A 637 -24.44 19.41 3.64
C VAL A 637 -24.12 20.76 3.03
N SER A 638 -23.00 21.35 3.42
CA SER A 638 -22.42 22.48 2.70
C SER A 638 -21.35 21.99 1.72
N LEU A 639 -21.34 22.56 0.51
CA LEU A 639 -20.42 22.25 -0.57
C LEU A 639 -19.75 23.54 -1.05
N ALA A 640 -18.43 23.53 -1.18
CA ALA A 640 -17.66 24.62 -1.78
C ALA A 640 -16.59 24.07 -2.73
N VAL A 641 -16.12 24.91 -3.65
CA VAL A 641 -15.09 24.57 -4.63
C VAL A 641 -13.90 25.54 -4.52
N GLY A 642 -12.67 25.03 -4.65
CA GLY A 642 -11.42 25.79 -4.48
C GLY A 642 -10.17 24.94 -4.79
N PRO A 643 -8.97 25.25 -4.23
CA PRO A 643 -8.64 26.35 -3.32
C PRO A 643 -8.25 27.67 -4.01
N ASP A 644 -8.25 27.73 -5.35
CA ASP A 644 -8.00 28.97 -6.09
C ASP A 644 -9.31 29.48 -6.70
N PHE A 645 -10.37 29.56 -5.88
CA PHE A 645 -11.67 29.99 -6.35
C PHE A 645 -11.64 31.43 -6.89
N GLU A 646 -12.05 31.57 -8.15
CA GLU A 646 -12.32 32.84 -8.80
C GLU A 646 -13.79 32.84 -9.24
N THR A 647 -14.54 33.86 -8.83
CA THR A 647 -15.95 33.96 -9.23
C THR A 647 -16.05 34.14 -10.75
N GLY A 648 -16.89 33.33 -11.38
CA GLY A 648 -17.27 33.47 -12.79
C GLY A 648 -18.38 34.50 -13.00
N ARG A 649 -18.91 35.10 -11.93
CA ARG A 649 -19.93 36.13 -12.01
C ARG A 649 -19.26 37.46 -12.36
N GLN A 650 -19.72 38.11 -13.42
CA GLN A 650 -19.34 39.48 -13.68
C GLN A 650 -19.90 40.34 -12.54
N GLU A 651 -19.04 41.12 -11.87
CA GLU A 651 -19.52 42.23 -11.03
C GLU A 651 -20.29 43.18 -11.95
N LEU A 652 -21.62 43.07 -11.94
CA LEU A 652 -22.49 44.11 -12.48
C LEU A 652 -22.39 45.28 -11.50
N SER A 653 -21.39 46.14 -11.71
CA SER A 653 -21.26 47.45 -11.07
C SER A 653 -22.45 48.34 -11.39
#